data_AF-A0A6A5W7U4-F1
#
_entry.id   AF-A0A6A5W7U4-F1
#
_cell.length_a   1.000
_cell.length_b   1.000
_cell.length_c   1.000
_cell.angle_alpha   90.00
_cell.angle_beta   90.00
_cell.angle_gamma   90.00
#
_symmetry.space_group_name_H-M   'P 1'
#
loop_
_entity.id
_entity.type
_entity.pdbx_description
1 polymer ?
#
loop_
_entity_poly.entity_id
_entity_poly.type
_entity_poly.pdbx_seq_one_letter_code
_entity_poly.pdbx_strand_id
1 'polypeptide(L)'
;MLSSTLVGLFGLLATLSAATPVTPAQALPRWPPNPQRLQARQENSTAPCAQVSSIIYFPNGTLIQTNPTVPAKLAYDCLLTIPLNRTSAKALLHALPPLFEWQSTINSLRNPPAEYAAKVQPPVDIAAGLAQIEEAVDAGQYGGEYEFGWALYTLVQSAHDGHFSFIPDSVGSIFAFGRTTPLVSVSEDGVKLPVPFAFQDVLGAQFKNISYTPSPIVEINGVEATKYLETLSQYGSLQDRDALYNNVFYNLAQVSLGSGGAGTGMFTGGGRGRFVYPDAVTTLKFANGTTFTRENYARVFSNFRGVTSGEDLAERMFYFASGSTDPNDEQTPAGSPPGGSGWTGPGYPNPIVEGPSGLINGFYIDDPKYADVAILSVPNFVGETTAELAFQKTTQQFIPRALAAGKTKLIIDVQANGGGTILQGYDMFKQLFPSIEPLGLNRFRATQAGDLIGQSFSSWASQYNRTRTTNSSLLSIQGSYFDYHTDTDAEGKAFESWSAKFGPDMVDGDSYTKIHRWNLDDPLIEWSSGGINITGYGALANISKVTPFSAENIVLITDGYCASTCTIFSEFLTKQAGVKTIAFGGRSNKNKIQAIGGVKGTNNYGWGYIQQLAATAIRIAPEEEKANYNASGLRTDITQNGIITQRSASTPGVNVRDGLAIGDESGVALQFVYEEADCRLYYTPEMAVDAQSIWKAAADAQWGKSGKCVSGVPEYGEKRNIQDITTKLSRRRINVSNAMALKKVAAFEDSFALETECQWETDGFMRP
;
A
#
# COMPACT_ATOMS: atom_id res chain seq x y z
N MET A 1 40.99 -75.22 -34.29
CA MET A 1 40.36 -75.36 -32.95
C MET A 1 39.65 -74.05 -32.66
N LEU A 2 38.35 -73.98 -32.99
CA LEU A 2 37.21 -73.95 -32.05
C LEU A 2 37.15 -72.65 -31.23
N SER A 3 36.04 -71.95 -31.01
CA SER A 3 34.69 -71.83 -31.60
C SER A 3 33.96 -70.87 -30.64
N SER A 4 33.22 -69.88 -31.18
CA SER A 4 32.02 -69.24 -30.58
C SER A 4 32.20 -68.47 -29.24
N THR A 5 31.45 -67.42 -28.90
CA THR A 5 30.00 -67.19 -29.00
C THR A 5 29.66 -65.69 -28.88
N LEU A 6 28.66 -65.25 -29.66
CA LEU A 6 27.86 -64.03 -29.48
C LEU A 6 27.12 -64.02 -28.12
N VAL A 7 26.93 -62.84 -27.50
CA VAL A 7 25.63 -62.29 -27.06
C VAL A 7 25.78 -60.76 -26.91
N GLY A 8 24.91 -59.98 -27.55
CA GLY A 8 24.80 -58.53 -27.35
C GLY A 8 23.80 -58.17 -26.25
N LEU A 9 23.91 -56.97 -25.67
CA LEU A 9 22.80 -56.35 -24.93
C LEU A 9 22.83 -54.82 -25.05
N PHE A 10 21.69 -54.32 -25.53
CA PHE A 10 21.08 -52.98 -25.51
C PHE A 10 21.78 -51.82 -24.80
N GLY A 11 21.85 -50.71 -25.52
CA GLY A 11 22.18 -49.40 -24.97
C GLY A 11 21.13 -48.86 -24.01
N LEU A 12 21.61 -48.07 -23.04
CA LEU A 12 20.82 -47.16 -22.23
C LEU A 12 21.46 -45.78 -22.36
N LEU A 13 20.79 -44.90 -23.11
CA LEU A 13 20.97 -43.46 -22.99
C LEU A 13 20.58 -43.05 -21.57
N ALA A 14 21.55 -42.67 -20.77
CA ALA A 14 21.32 -42.01 -19.49
C ALA A 14 20.84 -40.58 -19.78
N THR A 15 19.53 -40.36 -19.74
CA THR A 15 18.94 -39.02 -19.63
C THR A 15 19.29 -38.46 -18.26
N LEU A 16 20.31 -37.60 -18.20
CA LEU A 16 20.58 -36.74 -17.05
C LEU A 16 19.34 -35.87 -16.83
N SER A 17 18.53 -36.27 -15.86
CA SER A 17 17.38 -35.51 -15.39
C SER A 17 17.95 -34.34 -14.58
N ALA A 18 18.10 -33.18 -15.20
CA ALA A 18 18.40 -31.96 -14.48
C ALA A 18 17.22 -31.68 -13.54
N ALA A 19 17.46 -31.76 -12.23
CA ALA A 19 16.46 -31.42 -11.23
C ALA A 19 16.00 -29.97 -11.45
N THR A 20 14.70 -29.78 -11.68
CA THR A 20 14.09 -28.44 -11.72
C THR A 20 14.29 -27.78 -10.36
N PRO A 21 14.75 -26.52 -10.31
CA PRO A 21 15.08 -25.84 -9.07
C PRO A 21 13.86 -25.57 -8.20
N VAL A 22 12.61 -25.73 -8.66
CA VAL A 22 11.47 -25.67 -7.74
C VAL A 22 11.35 -27.03 -7.04
N THR A 23 11.64 -27.10 -5.73
CA THR A 23 11.29 -28.31 -4.94
C THR A 23 9.83 -28.66 -5.23
N PRO A 24 9.48 -29.93 -5.53
CA PRO A 24 8.10 -30.33 -5.39
C PRO A 24 7.77 -30.14 -3.92
N ALA A 25 7.06 -29.04 -3.60
CA ALA A 25 6.47 -28.86 -2.30
C ALA A 25 5.77 -30.18 -1.94
N GLN A 26 6.01 -30.69 -0.73
CA GLN A 26 5.03 -31.61 -0.15
C GLN A 26 3.69 -30.95 -0.35
N ALA A 27 2.73 -31.70 -0.91
CA ALA A 27 1.41 -31.20 -1.24
C ALA A 27 0.95 -30.25 -0.14
N LEU A 28 0.82 -28.96 -0.50
CA LEU A 28 0.08 -27.98 0.30
C LEU A 28 -1.19 -28.67 0.82
N PRO A 29 -1.69 -28.34 2.02
CA PRO A 29 -2.95 -28.91 2.50
C PRO A 29 -3.93 -28.88 1.34
N ARG A 30 -4.37 -30.07 0.91
CA ARG A 30 -5.18 -30.24 -0.29
C ARG A 30 -6.34 -29.25 -0.19
N TRP A 31 -6.25 -28.14 -0.92
CA TRP A 31 -7.46 -27.56 -1.46
C TRP A 31 -8.16 -28.70 -2.21
N PRO A 32 -9.49 -28.82 -2.02
CA PRO A 32 -10.23 -29.99 -2.46
C PRO A 32 -9.82 -30.31 -3.90
N PRO A 33 -9.66 -31.61 -4.22
CA PRO A 33 -9.17 -32.02 -5.53
C PRO A 33 -9.95 -31.24 -6.58
N ASN A 34 -9.20 -30.51 -7.41
CA ASN A 34 -9.66 -29.95 -8.66
C ASN A 34 -10.74 -30.91 -9.20
N PRO A 35 -12.02 -30.48 -9.37
CA PRO A 35 -13.01 -31.36 -9.99
C PRO A 35 -12.32 -31.90 -11.24
N GLN A 36 -12.22 -33.23 -11.26
CA GLN A 36 -11.51 -34.05 -12.23
C GLN A 36 -11.29 -33.35 -13.56
N ARG A 37 -10.07 -33.45 -14.14
CA ARG A 37 -9.78 -33.22 -15.56
C ARG A 37 -11.07 -33.36 -16.40
N LEU A 38 -11.77 -32.25 -16.60
CA LEU A 38 -12.84 -32.20 -17.56
C LEU A 38 -12.08 -32.14 -18.88
N GLN A 39 -11.93 -33.31 -19.48
CA GLN A 39 -11.58 -33.43 -20.88
C GLN A 39 -12.33 -32.33 -21.63
N ALA A 40 -11.60 -31.55 -22.42
CA ALA A 40 -12.16 -30.63 -23.38
C ALA A 40 -13.26 -31.36 -24.16
N ARG A 41 -14.51 -31.13 -23.78
CA ARG A 41 -15.65 -31.63 -24.52
C ARG A 41 -15.79 -30.68 -25.68
N GLN A 42 -15.44 -31.17 -26.86
CA GLN A 42 -15.58 -30.47 -28.14
C GLN A 42 -16.97 -29.84 -28.28
N GLU A 43 -16.94 -28.59 -28.75
CA GLU A 43 -17.98 -27.91 -29.54
C GLU A 43 -19.39 -27.86 -28.97
N ASN A 44 -19.58 -26.97 -27.99
CA ASN A 44 -20.72 -26.06 -27.94
C ASN A 44 -20.22 -24.75 -27.34
N SER A 45 -20.21 -23.65 -28.11
CA SER A 45 -19.60 -22.36 -27.77
C SER A 45 -20.32 -21.67 -26.60
N THR A 46 -20.12 -22.19 -25.40
CA THR A 46 -20.70 -21.65 -24.18
C THR A 46 -19.96 -20.36 -23.85
N ALA A 47 -20.68 -19.25 -23.68
CA ALA A 47 -20.08 -17.94 -23.43
C ALA A 47 -19.13 -17.98 -22.21
N PRO A 48 -18.01 -17.22 -22.21
CA PRO A 48 -17.03 -17.29 -21.12
C PRO A 48 -17.63 -17.07 -19.72
N CYS A 49 -18.54 -16.10 -19.55
CA CYS A 49 -19.19 -15.85 -18.26
C CYS A 49 -20.12 -16.98 -17.82
N ALA A 50 -20.74 -17.72 -18.75
CA ALA A 50 -21.49 -18.94 -18.42
C ALA A 50 -20.57 -20.07 -17.96
N GLN A 51 -19.38 -20.19 -18.54
CA GLN A 51 -18.38 -21.16 -18.09
C GLN A 51 -17.93 -20.83 -16.66
N VAL A 52 -17.68 -19.55 -16.34
CA VAL A 52 -17.41 -19.10 -14.96
C VAL A 52 -18.52 -19.54 -14.02
N SER A 53 -19.79 -19.27 -14.36
CA SER A 53 -20.94 -19.70 -13.55
C SER A 53 -20.95 -21.21 -13.30
N SER A 54 -20.70 -22.02 -14.32
CA SER A 54 -20.71 -23.49 -14.18
C SER A 54 -19.54 -24.07 -13.38
N ILE A 55 -18.43 -23.33 -13.22
CA ILE A 55 -17.33 -23.71 -12.32
C ILE A 55 -17.67 -23.37 -10.87
N ILE A 56 -18.49 -22.33 -10.63
CA ILE A 56 -18.78 -21.82 -9.30
C ILE A 56 -20.00 -22.51 -8.67
N TYR A 57 -20.98 -22.91 -9.49
CA TYR A 57 -22.25 -23.46 -9.03
C TYR A 57 -22.49 -24.87 -9.55
N PHE A 58 -23.10 -25.71 -8.70
CA PHE A 58 -23.77 -26.93 -9.14
C PHE A 58 -24.98 -26.58 -10.02
N PRO A 59 -25.48 -27.51 -10.87
CA PRO A 59 -26.68 -27.29 -11.68
C PRO A 59 -27.94 -26.92 -10.89
N ASN A 60 -28.01 -27.27 -9.60
CA ASN A 60 -29.09 -26.85 -8.69
C ASN A 60 -28.90 -25.43 -8.12
N GLY A 61 -27.86 -24.72 -8.57
CA GLY A 61 -27.46 -23.39 -8.12
C GLY A 61 -26.72 -23.36 -6.78
N THR A 62 -26.35 -24.48 -6.16
CA THR A 62 -25.60 -24.41 -4.89
C THR A 62 -24.14 -24.04 -5.15
N LEU A 63 -23.55 -23.14 -4.34
CA LEU A 63 -22.12 -22.79 -4.42
C LEU A 63 -21.25 -24.03 -4.16
N ILE A 64 -20.21 -24.22 -4.98
CA ILE A 64 -19.27 -25.34 -4.82
C ILE A 64 -18.24 -25.03 -3.71
N GLN A 65 -17.78 -23.79 -3.61
CA GLN A 65 -16.79 -23.31 -2.62
C GLN A 65 -17.15 -21.88 -2.17
N THR A 66 -16.71 -21.50 -0.97
CA THR A 66 -16.99 -20.19 -0.36
C THR A 66 -16.21 -19.04 -0.99
N ASN A 67 -14.96 -19.28 -1.42
CA ASN A 67 -14.11 -18.30 -2.13
C ASN A 67 -13.68 -18.91 -3.46
N PRO A 68 -14.58 -18.97 -4.46
CA PRO A 68 -14.30 -19.68 -5.69
C PRO A 68 -13.20 -19.00 -6.51
N THR A 69 -12.37 -19.81 -7.14
CA THR A 69 -11.37 -19.37 -8.12
C THR A 69 -11.62 -20.04 -9.47
N VAL A 70 -11.33 -19.32 -10.55
CA VAL A 70 -11.36 -19.83 -11.92
C VAL A 70 -10.00 -19.58 -12.61
N PRO A 71 -9.69 -20.24 -13.74
CA PRO A 71 -8.49 -19.91 -14.51
C PRO A 71 -8.49 -18.43 -14.94
N ALA A 72 -7.34 -17.75 -14.80
CA ALA A 72 -7.24 -16.30 -15.05
C ALA A 72 -7.70 -15.91 -16.46
N LYS A 73 -7.34 -16.72 -17.46
CA LYS A 73 -7.74 -16.49 -18.85
C LYS A 73 -9.26 -16.50 -19.01
N LEU A 74 -9.95 -17.43 -18.36
CA LEU A 74 -11.40 -17.54 -18.47
C LEU A 74 -12.11 -16.34 -17.84
N ALA A 75 -11.62 -15.86 -16.69
CA ALA A 75 -12.11 -14.64 -16.07
C ALA A 75 -11.90 -13.42 -16.98
N TYR A 76 -10.71 -13.27 -17.55
CA TYR A 76 -10.40 -12.17 -18.47
C TYR A 76 -11.24 -12.23 -19.75
N ASP A 77 -11.40 -13.40 -20.35
CA ASP A 77 -12.27 -13.60 -21.51
C ASP A 77 -13.74 -13.25 -21.17
N CYS A 78 -14.22 -13.52 -19.95
CA CYS A 78 -15.54 -13.08 -19.50
C CYS A 78 -15.64 -11.55 -19.41
N LEU A 79 -14.66 -10.87 -18.79
CA LEU A 79 -14.63 -9.40 -18.70
C LEU A 79 -14.71 -8.73 -20.08
N LEU A 80 -14.03 -9.29 -21.09
CA LEU A 80 -14.04 -8.77 -22.46
C LEU A 80 -15.38 -8.96 -23.19
N THR A 81 -16.30 -9.79 -22.68
CA THR A 81 -17.65 -9.95 -23.26
C THR A 81 -18.68 -9.00 -22.69
N ILE A 82 -18.33 -8.20 -21.67
CA ILE A 82 -19.27 -7.28 -21.02
C ILE A 82 -19.44 -6.02 -21.91
N PRO A 83 -20.65 -5.72 -22.41
CA PRO A 83 -20.87 -4.54 -23.25
C PRO A 83 -20.72 -3.23 -22.46
N LEU A 84 -20.14 -2.22 -23.11
CA LEU A 84 -20.02 -0.86 -22.55
C LEU A 84 -21.35 -0.09 -22.71
N ASN A 85 -21.87 0.45 -21.61
CA ASN A 85 -22.94 1.46 -21.70
C ASN A 85 -22.34 2.87 -21.77
N ARG A 86 -22.31 3.41 -22.99
CA ARG A 86 -21.70 4.73 -23.28
C ARG A 86 -22.37 5.87 -22.50
N THR A 87 -23.69 5.83 -22.32
CA THR A 87 -24.40 6.88 -21.57
C THR A 87 -23.98 6.89 -20.09
N SER A 88 -23.90 5.71 -19.47
CA SER A 88 -23.42 5.58 -18.08
C SER A 88 -21.94 5.98 -17.95
N ALA A 89 -21.10 5.55 -18.89
CA ALA A 89 -19.68 5.91 -18.92
C ALA A 89 -19.47 7.43 -19.00
N LYS A 90 -20.20 8.12 -19.88
CA LYS A 90 -20.13 9.59 -19.99
C LYS A 90 -20.66 10.28 -18.74
N ALA A 91 -21.77 9.81 -18.19
CA ALA A 91 -22.31 10.35 -16.95
C ALA A 91 -21.29 10.24 -15.79
N LEU A 92 -20.56 9.12 -15.71
CA LEU A 92 -19.47 8.96 -14.75
C LEU A 92 -18.34 9.96 -15.01
N LEU A 93 -17.85 10.08 -16.25
CA LEU A 93 -16.77 11.02 -16.60
C LEU A 93 -17.12 12.47 -16.26
N HIS A 94 -18.38 12.89 -16.44
CA HIS A 94 -18.86 14.23 -16.09
C HIS A 94 -19.03 14.43 -14.58
N ALA A 95 -19.19 13.35 -13.82
CA ALA A 95 -19.39 13.39 -12.37
C ALA A 95 -18.09 13.44 -11.55
N LEU A 96 -16.96 13.03 -12.13
CA LEU A 96 -15.66 12.96 -11.44
C LEU A 96 -15.01 14.33 -11.15
N PRO A 97 -15.01 15.33 -12.05
CA PRO A 97 -14.24 16.56 -11.86
C PRO A 97 -14.52 17.30 -10.54
N PRO A 98 -15.78 17.51 -10.10
CA PRO A 98 -16.07 18.19 -8.83
C PRO A 98 -15.40 17.59 -7.59
N LEU A 99 -15.13 16.28 -7.60
CA LEU A 99 -14.41 15.59 -6.51
C LEU A 99 -12.91 15.59 -6.75
N PHE A 100 -12.45 15.48 -7.99
CA PHE A 100 -11.03 15.56 -8.33
C PHE A 100 -10.44 16.94 -8.02
N GLU A 101 -11.24 18.01 -8.07
CA GLU A 101 -10.81 19.35 -7.64
C GLU A 101 -10.36 19.40 -6.15
N TRP A 102 -10.74 18.42 -5.33
CA TRP A 102 -10.26 18.32 -3.95
C TRP A 102 -8.85 17.72 -3.83
N GLN A 103 -8.32 17.14 -4.91
CA GLN A 103 -6.94 16.66 -4.96
C GLN A 103 -5.98 17.86 -4.91
N SER A 104 -5.42 18.11 -3.73
CA SER A 104 -4.54 19.24 -3.43
C SER A 104 -3.34 19.37 -4.38
N THR A 105 -2.88 18.24 -4.91
CA THR A 105 -1.70 18.15 -5.77
C THR A 105 -2.00 18.16 -7.27
N ILE A 106 -3.26 18.33 -7.71
CA ILE A 106 -3.66 18.14 -9.12
C ILE A 106 -2.88 19.02 -10.11
N ASN A 107 -2.59 20.27 -9.76
CA ASN A 107 -1.79 21.17 -10.60
C ASN A 107 -0.30 20.80 -10.62
N SER A 108 0.25 20.39 -9.46
CA SER A 108 1.64 19.94 -9.36
C SER A 108 1.87 18.59 -10.05
N LEU A 109 0.87 17.69 -10.09
CA LEU A 109 0.93 16.46 -10.89
C LEU A 109 1.13 16.76 -12.38
N ARG A 110 0.44 17.78 -12.89
CA ARG A 110 0.55 18.22 -14.28
C ARG A 110 1.89 18.86 -14.59
N ASN A 111 2.46 19.59 -13.65
CA ASN A 111 3.71 20.34 -13.82
C ASN A 111 4.64 20.16 -12.60
N PRO A 112 5.17 18.95 -12.36
CA PRO A 112 6.00 18.71 -11.19
C PRO A 112 7.37 19.36 -11.34
N PRO A 113 8.09 19.62 -10.23
CA PRO A 113 9.49 20.03 -10.26
C PRO A 113 10.34 19.10 -11.13
N ALA A 114 11.30 19.67 -11.86
CA ALA A 114 12.12 18.90 -12.81
C ALA A 114 12.89 17.74 -12.16
N GLU A 115 13.32 17.91 -10.90
CA GLU A 115 13.98 16.84 -10.15
C GLU A 115 13.03 15.67 -9.86
N TYR A 116 11.79 15.96 -9.43
CA TYR A 116 10.76 14.94 -9.25
C TYR A 116 10.47 14.21 -10.55
N ALA A 117 10.27 14.95 -11.65
CA ALA A 117 10.00 14.38 -12.97
C ALA A 117 11.11 13.42 -13.43
N ALA A 118 12.36 13.77 -13.17
CA ALA A 118 13.52 12.97 -13.54
C ALA A 118 13.68 11.72 -12.66
N LYS A 119 13.55 11.88 -11.34
CA LYS A 119 13.91 10.83 -10.36
C LYS A 119 12.74 9.94 -9.94
N VAL A 120 11.54 10.51 -9.82
CA VAL A 120 10.35 9.88 -9.21
C VAL A 120 9.35 9.47 -10.29
N GLN A 121 8.50 10.39 -10.76
CA GLN A 121 7.45 10.08 -11.75
C GLN A 121 7.26 11.20 -12.78
N PRO A 122 6.91 10.86 -14.03
CA PRO A 122 6.66 11.87 -15.06
C PRO A 122 5.42 12.72 -14.73
N PRO A 123 5.27 13.89 -15.38
CA PRO A 123 4.05 14.69 -15.29
C PRO A 123 2.81 13.93 -15.76
N VAL A 124 1.67 14.17 -15.10
CA VAL A 124 0.37 13.56 -15.40
C VAL A 124 -0.73 14.62 -15.38
N ASP A 125 -1.50 14.70 -16.47
CA ASP A 125 -2.63 15.60 -16.60
C ASP A 125 -3.96 14.81 -16.50
N ILE A 126 -4.52 14.74 -15.29
CA ILE A 126 -5.75 13.98 -15.02
C ILE A 126 -6.95 14.52 -15.80
N ALA A 127 -7.09 15.85 -15.88
CA ALA A 127 -8.20 16.48 -16.59
C ALA A 127 -8.13 16.22 -18.09
N ALA A 128 -6.96 16.39 -18.71
CA ALA A 128 -6.77 16.06 -20.12
C ALA A 128 -6.96 14.56 -20.39
N GLY A 129 -6.52 13.69 -19.48
CA GLY A 129 -6.75 12.25 -19.58
C GLY A 129 -8.24 11.87 -19.55
N LEU A 130 -9.04 12.50 -18.68
CA LEU A 130 -10.49 12.28 -18.64
C LEU A 130 -11.15 12.69 -19.97
N ALA A 131 -10.76 13.83 -20.53
CA ALA A 131 -11.26 14.28 -21.82
C ALA A 131 -10.91 13.30 -22.96
N GLN A 132 -9.68 12.77 -22.98
CA GLN A 132 -9.27 11.76 -23.95
C GLN A 132 -10.08 10.46 -23.82
N ILE A 133 -10.40 10.04 -22.60
CA ILE A 133 -11.25 8.87 -22.37
C ILE A 133 -12.67 9.15 -22.89
N GLU A 134 -13.23 10.34 -22.66
CA GLU A 134 -14.54 10.71 -23.19
C GLU A 134 -14.57 10.69 -24.73
N GLU A 135 -13.57 11.28 -25.39
CA GLU A 135 -13.43 11.24 -26.85
C GLU A 135 -13.36 9.81 -27.38
N ALA A 136 -12.63 8.92 -26.68
CA ALA A 136 -12.54 7.50 -27.03
C ALA A 136 -13.88 6.76 -26.86
N VAL A 137 -14.69 7.12 -25.86
CA VAL A 137 -16.06 6.60 -25.70
C VAL A 137 -16.95 7.03 -26.87
N ASP A 138 -16.91 8.31 -27.26
CA ASP A 138 -17.70 8.84 -28.37
C ASP A 138 -17.29 8.21 -29.72
N ALA A 139 -15.98 8.04 -29.92
CA ALA A 139 -15.42 7.36 -31.10
C ALA A 139 -15.67 5.84 -31.11
N GLY A 140 -16.16 5.26 -30.01
CA GLY A 140 -16.42 3.82 -29.90
C GLY A 140 -15.16 2.95 -29.92
N GLN A 141 -14.07 3.46 -29.33
CA GLN A 141 -12.76 2.78 -29.34
C GLN A 141 -12.63 1.67 -28.30
N TYR A 142 -13.49 1.65 -27.29
CA TYR A 142 -13.54 0.59 -26.29
C TYR A 142 -14.43 -0.56 -26.76
N GLY A 143 -13.90 -1.78 -26.73
CA GLY A 143 -14.61 -3.02 -27.06
C GLY A 143 -15.63 -3.45 -26.00
N GLY A 144 -15.48 -3.00 -24.75
CA GLY A 144 -16.39 -3.33 -23.66
C GLY A 144 -16.17 -2.52 -22.38
N GLU A 145 -16.97 -2.83 -21.36
CA GLU A 145 -16.98 -2.11 -20.07
C GLU A 145 -15.64 -2.21 -19.32
N TYR A 146 -14.97 -3.36 -19.40
CA TYR A 146 -13.67 -3.56 -18.77
C TYR A 146 -12.59 -2.65 -19.35
N GLU A 147 -12.51 -2.51 -20.68
CA GLU A 147 -11.47 -1.69 -21.32
C GLU A 147 -11.64 -0.20 -20.99
N PHE A 148 -12.89 0.29 -20.95
CA PHE A 148 -13.20 1.64 -20.47
C PHE A 148 -12.78 1.83 -19.00
N GLY A 149 -13.18 0.91 -18.12
CA GLY A 149 -12.80 0.97 -16.70
C GLY A 149 -11.30 0.88 -16.49
N TRP A 150 -10.61 0.05 -17.26
CA TRP A 150 -9.16 -0.08 -17.18
C TRP A 150 -8.45 1.21 -17.60
N ALA A 151 -8.93 1.90 -18.65
CA ALA A 151 -8.39 3.20 -19.04
C ALA A 151 -8.57 4.25 -17.92
N LEU A 152 -9.75 4.30 -17.30
CA LEU A 152 -10.01 5.21 -16.18
C LEU A 152 -9.18 4.87 -14.93
N TYR A 153 -9.11 3.59 -14.57
CA TYR A 153 -8.29 3.10 -13.46
C TYR A 153 -6.82 3.46 -13.64
N THR A 154 -6.26 3.19 -14.81
CA THR A 154 -4.84 3.46 -15.09
C THR A 154 -4.51 4.94 -15.18
N LEU A 155 -5.45 5.78 -15.64
CA LEU A 155 -5.30 7.24 -15.56
C LEU A 155 -5.18 7.72 -14.12
N VAL A 156 -6.12 7.33 -13.24
CA VAL A 156 -6.06 7.71 -11.82
C VAL A 156 -4.81 7.14 -11.16
N GLN A 157 -4.47 5.87 -11.45
CA GLN A 157 -3.31 5.21 -10.86
C GLN A 157 -1.98 5.85 -11.31
N SER A 158 -1.92 6.46 -12.49
CA SER A 158 -0.72 7.12 -13.00
C SER A 158 -0.28 8.34 -12.17
N ALA A 159 -1.16 8.89 -11.34
CA ALA A 159 -0.79 9.92 -10.37
C ALA A 159 0.20 9.41 -9.30
N HIS A 160 0.29 8.09 -9.10
CA HIS A 160 1.10 7.45 -8.08
C HIS A 160 0.88 8.03 -6.67
N ASP A 161 -0.37 8.40 -6.39
CA ASP A 161 -0.82 8.90 -5.11
C ASP A 161 -1.86 7.94 -4.54
N GLY A 162 -1.47 7.10 -3.58
CA GLY A 162 -2.37 6.19 -2.86
C GLY A 162 -3.50 6.84 -2.06
N HIS A 163 -3.50 8.17 -1.85
CA HIS A 163 -4.66 8.91 -1.35
C HIS A 163 -5.63 9.32 -2.47
N PHE A 164 -5.16 9.43 -3.71
CA PHE A 164 -5.98 9.69 -4.90
C PHE A 164 -6.40 8.38 -5.55
N SER A 165 -7.60 7.90 -5.25
CA SER A 165 -8.04 6.59 -5.68
C SER A 165 -9.49 6.54 -6.15
N PHE A 166 -9.67 5.88 -7.28
CA PHE A 166 -10.96 5.47 -7.82
C PHE A 166 -10.75 4.13 -8.55
N ILE A 167 -11.43 3.09 -8.08
CA ILE A 167 -11.37 1.76 -8.71
C ILE A 167 -12.74 1.54 -9.34
N PRO A 168 -12.86 1.61 -10.68
CA PRO A 168 -14.13 1.35 -11.34
C PRO A 168 -14.67 -0.03 -10.97
N ASP A 169 -15.98 -0.13 -10.83
CA ASP A 169 -16.70 -1.39 -10.64
C ASP A 169 -16.28 -2.48 -11.65
N SER A 170 -16.04 -2.10 -12.90
CA SER A 170 -15.65 -2.99 -13.97
C SER A 170 -14.23 -3.55 -13.84
N VAL A 171 -13.40 -2.96 -12.97
CA VAL A 171 -12.04 -3.43 -12.67
C VAL A 171 -12.02 -4.21 -11.35
N GLY A 172 -12.70 -3.72 -10.31
CA GLY A 172 -12.51 -4.22 -8.95
C GLY A 172 -13.61 -5.13 -8.40
N SER A 173 -14.81 -5.14 -8.98
CA SER A 173 -15.98 -5.80 -8.35
C SER A 173 -16.17 -7.27 -8.77
N ILE A 174 -15.56 -7.70 -9.88
CA ILE A 174 -15.84 -9.02 -10.46
C ILE A 174 -14.75 -10.04 -10.14
N PHE A 175 -13.49 -9.71 -10.45
CA PHE A 175 -12.36 -10.61 -10.29
C PHE A 175 -11.14 -9.93 -9.69
N ALA A 176 -10.36 -10.69 -8.90
CA ALA A 176 -8.97 -10.39 -8.57
C ALA A 176 -8.05 -11.47 -9.14
N PHE A 177 -6.97 -11.09 -9.81
CA PHE A 177 -6.02 -12.01 -10.42
C PHE A 177 -4.84 -12.32 -9.49
N GLY A 178 -4.29 -13.52 -9.62
CA GLY A 178 -3.14 -13.94 -8.81
C GLY A 178 -2.22 -14.96 -9.48
N ARG A 179 -1.02 -15.07 -8.91
CA ARG A 179 0.00 -16.09 -9.24
C ARG A 179 0.37 -16.86 -7.99
N THR A 180 0.73 -18.13 -8.14
CA THR A 180 0.98 -19.04 -7.01
C THR A 180 2.43 -19.08 -6.52
N THR A 181 3.34 -18.30 -7.12
CA THR A 181 4.78 -18.36 -6.84
C THR A 181 5.31 -16.98 -6.45
N PRO A 182 5.44 -16.70 -5.13
CA PRO A 182 6.06 -15.48 -4.64
C PRO A 182 7.53 -15.39 -5.04
N LEU A 183 8.00 -14.16 -5.24
CA LEU A 183 9.37 -13.85 -5.60
C LEU A 183 10.04 -13.01 -4.50
N VAL A 184 11.36 -13.08 -4.42
CA VAL A 184 12.19 -12.15 -3.63
C VAL A 184 13.33 -11.61 -4.49
N SER A 185 13.71 -10.35 -4.26
CA SER A 185 14.91 -9.76 -4.88
C SER A 185 16.02 -9.71 -3.84
N VAL A 186 17.05 -10.52 -4.01
CA VAL A 186 18.11 -10.69 -3.00
C VAL A 186 19.50 -10.59 -3.59
N SER A 187 20.40 -9.98 -2.81
CA SER A 187 21.84 -9.96 -3.01
C SER A 187 22.48 -11.13 -2.27
N GLU A 188 23.38 -11.87 -2.92
CA GLU A 188 24.07 -13.02 -2.29
C GLU A 188 24.82 -12.63 -1.00
N ASP A 189 25.39 -11.44 -0.96
CA ASP A 189 26.31 -11.00 0.09
C ASP A 189 26.02 -9.59 0.64
N GLY A 190 24.98 -8.92 0.14
CA GLY A 190 24.65 -7.54 0.49
C GLY A 190 25.48 -6.48 -0.26
N VAL A 191 26.37 -6.91 -1.18
CA VAL A 191 27.24 -6.02 -1.97
C VAL A 191 26.96 -6.17 -3.47
N LYS A 192 26.82 -7.42 -3.95
CA LYS A 192 26.42 -7.71 -5.33
C LYS A 192 25.03 -7.19 -5.61
N LEU A 193 24.76 -6.88 -6.87
CA LEU A 193 23.43 -6.42 -7.25
C LEU A 193 22.38 -7.52 -6.98
N PRO A 194 21.21 -7.16 -6.41
CA PRO A 194 20.15 -8.10 -6.15
C PRO A 194 19.45 -8.53 -7.44
N VAL A 195 18.96 -9.76 -7.48
CA VAL A 195 18.21 -10.31 -8.62
C VAL A 195 17.02 -11.13 -8.13
N PRO A 196 15.97 -11.34 -8.95
CA PRO A 196 14.80 -12.10 -8.54
C PRO A 196 15.08 -13.60 -8.42
N PHE A 197 14.58 -14.20 -7.33
CA PHE A 197 14.53 -15.65 -7.10
C PHE A 197 13.09 -16.07 -6.75
N ALA A 198 12.75 -17.32 -7.04
CA ALA A 198 11.54 -17.93 -6.49
C ALA A 198 11.70 -18.06 -4.96
N PHE A 199 10.75 -17.56 -4.18
CA PHE A 199 10.90 -17.50 -2.73
C PHE A 199 11.01 -18.89 -2.09
N GLN A 200 10.36 -19.89 -2.67
CA GLN A 200 10.47 -21.31 -2.27
C GLN A 200 11.91 -21.82 -2.28
N ASP A 201 12.75 -21.35 -3.21
CA ASP A 201 14.16 -21.76 -3.29
C ASP A 201 14.99 -21.10 -2.19
N VAL A 202 14.64 -19.87 -1.82
CA VAL A 202 15.26 -19.16 -0.68
C VAL A 202 14.88 -19.85 0.64
N LEU A 203 13.61 -20.21 0.83
CA LEU A 203 13.18 -21.03 1.98
C LEU A 203 13.92 -22.38 2.02
N GLY A 204 14.05 -23.03 0.86
CA GLY A 204 14.81 -24.26 0.69
C GLY A 204 16.27 -24.10 1.09
N ALA A 205 16.93 -23.03 0.66
CA ALA A 205 18.33 -22.77 0.97
C ALA A 205 18.58 -22.42 2.45
N GLN A 206 17.66 -21.66 3.05
CA GLN A 206 17.81 -21.15 4.42
C GLN A 206 17.43 -22.17 5.49
N PHE A 207 16.42 -23.00 5.25
CA PHE A 207 15.86 -23.92 6.26
C PHE A 207 15.95 -25.40 5.89
N LYS A 208 16.03 -25.75 4.60
CA LYS A 208 16.04 -27.15 4.14
C LYS A 208 17.46 -27.57 3.71
N ASN A 209 17.67 -28.89 3.63
CA ASN A 209 18.88 -29.45 3.03
C ASN A 209 18.63 -29.75 1.54
N ILE A 210 18.42 -28.72 0.73
CA ILE A 210 18.19 -28.89 -0.71
C ILE A 210 19.46 -29.39 -1.42
N SER A 211 19.27 -30.32 -2.37
CA SER A 211 20.36 -30.93 -3.14
C SER A 211 20.90 -30.04 -4.26
N TYR A 212 20.18 -28.97 -4.62
CA TYR A 212 20.53 -28.03 -5.68
C TYR A 212 20.95 -26.67 -5.11
N THR A 213 21.48 -25.80 -5.98
CA THR A 213 21.74 -24.39 -5.68
C THR A 213 20.65 -23.55 -6.33
N PRO A 214 19.96 -22.66 -5.60
CA PRO A 214 18.98 -21.74 -6.18
C PRO A 214 19.58 -20.96 -7.35
N SER A 215 18.84 -20.90 -8.45
CA SER A 215 19.21 -20.15 -9.65
C SER A 215 18.34 -18.90 -9.75
N PRO A 216 18.89 -17.75 -10.17
CA PRO A 216 18.07 -16.55 -10.37
C PRO A 216 17.15 -16.70 -11.58
N ILE A 217 16.05 -15.96 -11.56
CA ILE A 217 15.09 -15.85 -12.68
C ILE A 217 15.63 -14.81 -13.66
N VAL A 218 15.75 -15.18 -14.92
CA VAL A 218 16.30 -14.32 -15.99
C VAL A 218 15.23 -13.86 -16.99
N GLU A 219 14.15 -14.64 -17.16
CA GLU A 219 13.01 -14.23 -17.98
C GLU A 219 11.68 -14.61 -17.30
N ILE A 220 10.67 -13.76 -17.46
CA ILE A 220 9.28 -13.98 -17.10
C ILE A 220 8.44 -13.80 -18.36
N ASN A 221 7.70 -14.83 -18.77
CA ASN A 221 6.92 -14.84 -20.01
C ASN A 221 7.74 -14.43 -21.26
N GLY A 222 9.03 -14.80 -21.29
CA GLY A 222 9.95 -14.48 -22.39
C GLY A 222 10.49 -13.04 -22.39
N VAL A 223 10.14 -12.23 -21.40
CA VAL A 223 10.70 -10.88 -21.17
C VAL A 223 11.78 -10.96 -20.10
N GLU A 224 12.86 -10.19 -20.23
CA GLU A 224 13.89 -10.08 -19.19
C GLU A 224 13.26 -9.75 -17.82
N ALA A 225 13.64 -10.50 -16.80
CA ALA A 225 12.94 -10.53 -15.52
C ALA A 225 12.90 -9.16 -14.83
N THR A 226 14.01 -8.42 -14.83
CA THR A 226 14.10 -7.09 -14.22
C THR A 226 13.15 -6.12 -14.91
N LYS A 227 13.18 -6.05 -16.24
CA LYS A 227 12.29 -5.22 -17.06
C LYS A 227 10.82 -5.58 -16.85
N TYR A 228 10.49 -6.87 -16.78
CA TYR A 228 9.13 -7.32 -16.51
C TYR A 228 8.63 -6.80 -15.15
N LEU A 229 9.44 -6.97 -14.10
CA LEU A 229 9.09 -6.61 -12.73
C LEU A 229 9.05 -5.08 -12.51
N GLU A 230 9.96 -4.33 -13.13
CA GLU A 230 9.91 -2.86 -13.14
C GLU A 230 8.69 -2.31 -13.88
N THR A 231 8.27 -2.98 -14.95
CA THR A 231 7.02 -2.61 -15.67
C THR A 231 5.80 -2.90 -14.81
N LEU A 232 5.75 -4.10 -14.21
CA LEU A 232 4.66 -4.50 -13.31
C LEU A 232 4.54 -3.55 -12.12
N SER A 233 5.66 -3.10 -11.55
CA SER A 233 5.66 -2.21 -10.38
C SER A 233 4.97 -0.87 -10.65
N GLN A 234 4.90 -0.41 -11.91
CA GLN A 234 4.23 0.87 -12.23
C GLN A 234 2.70 0.82 -12.11
N TYR A 235 2.08 -0.36 -11.92
CA TYR A 235 0.66 -0.42 -11.57
C TYR A 235 0.40 -0.22 -10.06
N GLY A 236 1.45 -0.05 -9.25
CA GLY A 236 1.32 0.25 -7.82
C GLY A 236 1.06 1.73 -7.53
N SER A 237 0.70 2.04 -6.28
CA SER A 237 0.24 3.37 -5.85
C SER A 237 1.25 4.22 -5.11
N LEU A 238 2.48 3.75 -4.96
CA LEU A 238 3.58 4.52 -4.35
C LEU A 238 4.21 5.45 -5.40
N GLN A 239 4.81 6.54 -4.95
CA GLN A 239 5.46 7.52 -5.81
C GLN A 239 6.79 7.01 -6.34
N ASP A 240 7.63 6.54 -5.42
CA ASP A 240 9.01 6.19 -5.74
C ASP A 240 9.13 4.86 -6.46
N ARG A 241 9.92 4.84 -7.53
CA ARG A 241 10.12 3.65 -8.38
C ARG A 241 10.80 2.51 -7.63
N ASP A 242 11.68 2.80 -6.68
CA ASP A 242 12.37 1.79 -5.89
C ASP A 242 11.47 1.22 -4.79
N ALA A 243 10.62 2.05 -4.18
CA ALA A 243 9.54 1.60 -3.28
C ALA A 243 8.50 0.73 -4.00
N LEU A 244 8.05 1.15 -5.20
CA LEU A 244 7.18 0.35 -6.06
C LEU A 244 7.82 -1.01 -6.38
N TYR A 245 9.09 -1.00 -6.77
CA TYR A 245 9.82 -2.23 -7.09
C TYR A 245 9.90 -3.17 -5.87
N ASN A 246 10.17 -2.64 -4.68
CA ASN A 246 10.15 -3.43 -3.45
C ASN A 246 8.79 -4.09 -3.18
N ASN A 247 7.69 -3.40 -3.46
CA ASN A 247 6.33 -3.91 -3.25
C ASN A 247 5.95 -5.08 -4.19
N VAL A 248 6.72 -5.30 -5.26
CA VAL A 248 6.52 -6.46 -6.17
C VAL A 248 6.81 -7.80 -5.48
N PHE A 249 7.71 -7.80 -4.49
CA PHE A 249 8.26 -9.00 -3.90
C PHE A 249 7.61 -9.35 -2.55
N TYR A 250 7.82 -10.59 -2.13
CA TYR A 250 7.51 -11.03 -0.77
C TYR A 250 8.33 -10.22 0.24
N ASN A 251 7.65 -9.59 1.19
CA ASN A 251 8.24 -8.70 2.18
C ASN A 251 7.65 -9.05 3.56
N LEU A 252 8.52 -9.27 4.56
CA LEU A 252 8.10 -9.70 5.89
C LEU A 252 7.14 -8.70 6.56
N ALA A 253 7.36 -7.40 6.38
CA ALA A 253 6.53 -6.35 6.97
C ALA A 253 5.15 -6.29 6.29
N GLN A 254 5.10 -6.39 4.96
CA GLN A 254 3.82 -6.47 4.21
C GLN A 254 3.02 -7.70 4.61
N VAL A 255 3.71 -8.84 4.71
CA VAL A 255 3.10 -10.08 5.17
C VAL A 255 2.56 -9.83 6.56
N SER A 256 3.33 -9.30 7.51
CA SER A 256 2.95 -9.04 8.92
C SER A 256 1.67 -8.22 9.17
N LEU A 257 1.12 -7.56 8.15
CA LEU A 257 -0.17 -6.87 8.18
C LEU A 257 -1.37 -7.77 7.81
N GLY A 258 -1.13 -9.03 7.46
CA GLY A 258 -2.16 -9.98 7.07
C GLY A 258 -2.86 -9.52 5.78
N SER A 259 -4.18 -9.66 5.73
CA SER A 259 -4.96 -9.22 4.57
C SER A 259 -5.04 -7.69 4.43
N GLY A 260 -4.64 -6.94 5.46
CA GLY A 260 -4.49 -5.48 5.43
C GLY A 260 -3.21 -5.00 4.75
N GLY A 261 -2.29 -5.90 4.39
CA GLY A 261 -1.09 -5.62 3.60
C GLY A 261 -1.21 -6.03 2.13
N ALA A 262 -0.09 -5.96 1.41
CA ALA A 262 0.03 -6.41 0.02
C ALA A 262 0.23 -7.94 -0.12
N GLY A 263 -0.24 -8.73 0.85
CA GLY A 263 -0.12 -10.19 0.84
C GLY A 263 1.33 -10.66 0.63
N THR A 264 1.55 -11.48 -0.40
CA THR A 264 2.88 -12.02 -0.75
C THR A 264 3.64 -11.25 -1.83
N GLY A 265 3.23 -10.00 -2.07
CA GLY A 265 3.81 -9.09 -3.05
C GLY A 265 2.93 -8.89 -4.29
N MET A 266 3.13 -7.78 -4.99
CA MET A 266 2.35 -7.44 -6.17
C MET A 266 2.43 -8.48 -7.29
N PHE A 267 3.57 -9.18 -7.41
CA PHE A 267 3.75 -10.24 -8.41
C PHE A 267 2.71 -11.35 -8.27
N THR A 268 2.31 -11.72 -7.06
CA THR A 268 1.34 -12.79 -6.82
C THR A 268 -0.10 -12.32 -6.81
N GLY A 269 -0.36 -11.04 -7.09
CA GLY A 269 -1.70 -10.45 -6.99
C GLY A 269 -1.94 -9.72 -5.68
N GLY A 270 -0.91 -9.48 -4.87
CA GLY A 270 -1.01 -8.63 -3.68
C GLY A 270 -1.21 -7.15 -4.00
N GLY A 271 -1.87 -6.41 -3.12
CA GLY A 271 -2.11 -4.97 -3.29
C GLY A 271 -2.76 -4.66 -4.64
N ARG A 272 -2.32 -3.59 -5.31
CA ARG A 272 -2.77 -3.21 -6.67
C ARG A 272 -2.49 -4.27 -7.75
N GLY A 273 -1.64 -5.25 -7.48
CA GLY A 273 -1.37 -6.37 -8.39
C GLY A 273 -2.60 -7.21 -8.68
N ARG A 274 -3.59 -7.24 -7.77
CA ARG A 274 -4.84 -8.00 -7.92
C ARG A 274 -5.69 -7.59 -9.13
N PHE A 275 -5.51 -6.36 -9.62
CA PHE A 275 -6.29 -5.86 -10.76
C PHE A 275 -5.59 -6.10 -12.11
N VAL A 276 -4.31 -6.46 -12.10
CA VAL A 276 -3.50 -6.63 -13.30
C VAL A 276 -3.67 -8.06 -13.82
N TYR A 277 -4.25 -8.22 -15.01
CA TYR A 277 -4.37 -9.53 -15.65
C TYR A 277 -2.96 -10.13 -15.92
N PRO A 278 -2.65 -11.33 -15.39
CA PRO A 278 -1.29 -11.87 -15.39
C PRO A 278 -0.99 -12.81 -16.56
N ASP A 279 -1.80 -12.81 -17.61
CA ASP A 279 -1.92 -13.86 -18.64
C ASP A 279 -2.50 -15.19 -18.12
N ALA A 280 -2.73 -16.14 -19.02
CA ALA A 280 -3.24 -17.48 -18.70
C ALA A 280 -2.27 -18.29 -17.83
N VAL A 281 -0.97 -18.14 -18.10
CA VAL A 281 0.12 -18.84 -17.41
C VAL A 281 1.27 -17.88 -17.14
N THR A 282 2.02 -18.16 -16.08
CA THR A 282 3.31 -17.53 -15.83
C THR A 282 4.42 -18.54 -16.07
N THR A 283 5.39 -18.18 -16.92
CA THR A 283 6.60 -18.96 -17.18
C THR A 283 7.82 -18.24 -16.63
N LEU A 284 8.50 -18.86 -15.67
CA LEU A 284 9.78 -18.43 -15.12
C LEU A 284 10.91 -19.21 -15.78
N LYS A 285 11.88 -18.53 -16.37
CA LYS A 285 13.12 -19.12 -16.87
C LYS A 285 14.27 -18.76 -15.95
N PHE A 286 15.05 -19.75 -15.57
CA PHE A 286 16.16 -19.61 -14.64
C PHE A 286 17.50 -19.55 -15.38
N ALA A 287 18.50 -18.89 -14.79
CA ALA A 287 19.85 -18.77 -15.37
C ALA A 287 20.53 -20.13 -15.64
N ASN A 288 20.16 -21.19 -14.93
CA ASN A 288 20.63 -22.55 -15.18
C ASN A 288 19.98 -23.25 -16.41
N GLY A 289 19.11 -22.54 -17.14
CA GLY A 289 18.43 -23.04 -18.35
C GLY A 289 17.12 -23.78 -18.09
N THR A 290 16.74 -24.02 -16.83
CA THR A 290 15.45 -24.64 -16.49
C THR A 290 14.30 -23.64 -16.61
N THR A 291 13.09 -24.17 -16.80
CA THR A 291 11.85 -23.40 -16.86
C THR A 291 10.81 -23.97 -15.93
N PHE A 292 9.94 -23.10 -15.43
CA PHE A 292 8.81 -23.43 -14.57
C PHE A 292 7.58 -22.68 -15.06
N THR A 293 6.52 -23.40 -15.42
CA THR A 293 5.26 -22.82 -15.87
C THR A 293 4.12 -23.24 -14.95
N ARG A 294 3.28 -22.26 -14.60
CA ARG A 294 2.06 -22.46 -13.80
C ARG A 294 0.89 -21.69 -14.40
N GLU A 295 -0.29 -22.27 -14.30
CA GLU A 295 -1.55 -21.59 -14.59
C GLU A 295 -1.83 -20.52 -13.53
N ASN A 296 -2.27 -19.35 -13.98
CA ASN A 296 -2.71 -18.26 -13.12
C ASN A 296 -4.20 -18.39 -12.83
N TYR A 297 -4.65 -17.79 -11.74
CA TYR A 297 -6.05 -17.86 -11.30
C TYR A 297 -6.67 -16.47 -11.16
N ALA A 298 -7.99 -16.45 -11.12
CA ALA A 298 -8.79 -15.31 -10.73
C ALA A 298 -9.73 -15.72 -9.59
N ARG A 299 -9.75 -14.94 -8.51
CA ARG A 299 -10.73 -14.99 -7.43
C ARG A 299 -11.99 -14.29 -7.90
N VAL A 300 -13.15 -14.83 -7.56
CA VAL A 300 -14.44 -14.30 -8.00
C VAL A 300 -15.16 -13.63 -6.84
N PHE A 301 -15.50 -12.34 -7.00
CA PHE A 301 -16.17 -11.54 -5.97
C PHE A 301 -17.66 -11.31 -6.24
N SER A 302 -18.06 -11.37 -7.52
CA SER A 302 -19.45 -11.18 -7.93
C SER A 302 -20.27 -12.48 -7.92
N ASN A 303 -21.59 -12.33 -7.79
CA ASN A 303 -22.53 -13.44 -7.86
C ASN A 303 -22.80 -13.86 -9.32
N PHE A 304 -22.32 -15.04 -9.71
CA PHE A 304 -22.50 -15.59 -11.06
C PHE A 304 -23.74 -16.49 -11.22
N ARG A 305 -24.62 -16.57 -10.21
CA ARG A 305 -25.79 -17.49 -10.26
C ARG A 305 -26.68 -17.17 -11.44
N GLY A 306 -26.80 -18.10 -12.39
CA GLY A 306 -27.64 -17.91 -13.57
C GLY A 306 -27.14 -16.82 -14.52
N VAL A 307 -25.85 -16.49 -14.50
CA VAL A 307 -25.19 -15.68 -15.53
C VAL A 307 -24.90 -16.59 -16.72
N THR A 308 -25.42 -16.24 -17.91
CA THR A 308 -25.25 -17.01 -19.14
C THR A 308 -24.49 -16.25 -20.23
N SER A 309 -24.31 -14.94 -20.08
CA SER A 309 -23.51 -14.12 -21.00
C SER A 309 -22.87 -12.91 -20.29
N GLY A 310 -22.08 -12.12 -21.03
CA GLY A 310 -21.54 -10.86 -20.53
C GLY A 310 -22.61 -9.78 -20.34
N GLU A 311 -23.65 -9.79 -21.18
CA GLU A 311 -24.83 -8.92 -21.05
C GLU A 311 -25.60 -9.17 -19.75
N ASP A 312 -25.83 -10.44 -19.38
CA ASP A 312 -26.47 -10.80 -18.10
C ASP A 312 -25.69 -10.25 -16.90
N LEU A 313 -24.35 -10.31 -16.97
CA LEU A 313 -23.50 -9.77 -15.93
C LEU A 313 -23.56 -8.24 -15.93
N ALA A 314 -23.63 -7.62 -17.10
CA ALA A 314 -23.69 -6.18 -17.24
C ALA A 314 -24.96 -5.58 -16.63
N GLU A 315 -26.12 -6.17 -16.90
CA GLU A 315 -27.42 -5.76 -16.36
C GLU A 315 -27.50 -5.87 -14.82
N ARG A 316 -26.72 -6.78 -14.23
CA ARG A 316 -26.69 -6.99 -12.78
C ARG A 316 -25.70 -6.10 -12.05
N MET A 317 -24.54 -5.88 -12.65
CA MET A 317 -23.39 -5.31 -11.96
C MET A 317 -23.18 -3.83 -12.22
N PHE A 318 -23.62 -3.30 -13.37
CA PHE A 318 -23.33 -1.92 -13.73
C PHE A 318 -24.58 -1.05 -13.67
N TYR A 319 -24.41 0.13 -13.07
CA TYR A 319 -25.45 1.15 -13.12
C TYR A 319 -25.64 1.63 -14.56
N PHE A 320 -26.79 1.30 -15.15
CA PHE A 320 -27.29 1.90 -16.38
C PHE A 320 -28.40 2.86 -16.00
N ALA A 321 -28.23 4.16 -16.28
CA ALA A 321 -29.03 5.28 -15.79
C ALA A 321 -30.57 5.25 -16.05
N SER A 322 -31.13 4.11 -16.46
CA SER A 322 -32.55 3.84 -16.58
C SER A 322 -32.90 2.50 -15.91
N GLY A 323 -33.41 2.55 -14.68
CA GLY A 323 -34.33 1.54 -14.17
C GLY A 323 -33.77 0.31 -13.45
N SER A 324 -32.53 0.30 -12.94
CA SER A 324 -32.16 -0.73 -11.96
C SER A 324 -32.66 -0.31 -10.57
N THR A 325 -33.72 -0.95 -10.11
CA THR A 325 -33.98 -1.10 -8.67
C THR A 325 -32.71 -1.56 -7.99
N ASP A 326 -32.35 -0.95 -6.86
CA ASP A 326 -31.31 -1.44 -5.95
C ASP A 326 -31.34 -2.97 -5.93
N PRO A 327 -30.29 -3.66 -6.39
CA PRO A 327 -29.95 -4.90 -5.75
C PRO A 327 -29.46 -4.45 -4.37
N ASN A 328 -30.38 -4.36 -3.42
CA ASN A 328 -30.13 -4.86 -2.08
C ASN A 328 -29.81 -6.36 -2.23
N ASP A 329 -28.69 -6.69 -2.88
CA ASP A 329 -27.93 -7.81 -2.40
C ASP A 329 -27.32 -7.25 -1.14
N GLU A 330 -27.86 -7.71 -0.01
CA GLU A 330 -27.11 -7.72 1.22
C GLU A 330 -25.70 -8.13 0.83
N GLN A 331 -24.77 -7.16 0.84
CA GLN A 331 -23.39 -7.46 1.17
C GLN A 331 -23.54 -8.20 2.49
N THR A 332 -23.62 -9.52 2.41
CA THR A 332 -23.23 -10.37 3.51
C THR A 332 -21.88 -9.79 3.89
N PRO A 333 -21.76 -9.19 5.09
CA PRO A 333 -20.44 -8.79 5.54
C PRO A 333 -19.65 -10.07 5.41
N ALA A 334 -18.65 -10.09 4.53
CA ALA A 334 -17.62 -11.11 4.62
C ALA A 334 -17.18 -10.98 6.07
N GLY A 335 -17.61 -11.96 6.88
CA GLY A 335 -17.60 -11.82 8.33
C GLY A 335 -16.23 -11.33 8.70
N SER A 336 -16.15 -10.21 9.41
CA SER A 336 -14.88 -9.68 9.91
C SER A 336 -14.11 -10.89 10.43
N PRO A 337 -12.93 -11.21 9.87
CA PRO A 337 -12.08 -12.17 10.53
C PRO A 337 -12.01 -11.69 11.98
N PRO A 338 -12.20 -12.57 12.98
CA PRO A 338 -12.06 -12.15 14.36
C PRO A 338 -10.76 -11.39 14.45
N GLY A 339 -10.78 -10.18 15.06
CA GLY A 339 -9.58 -9.45 15.44
C GLY A 339 -8.60 -10.44 16.04
N GLY A 340 -7.65 -10.85 15.20
CA GLY A 340 -6.85 -12.03 15.43
C GLY A 340 -5.80 -11.66 16.43
N SER A 341 -5.82 -12.32 17.58
CA SER A 341 -4.73 -12.31 18.55
C SER A 341 -3.36 -12.41 17.85
N GLY A 342 -2.51 -11.41 18.04
CA GLY A 342 -1.07 -11.52 17.97
C GLY A 342 -0.46 -12.20 16.76
N TRP A 343 -0.99 -11.99 15.55
CA TRP A 343 -0.30 -12.47 14.37
C TRP A 343 0.95 -11.63 14.11
N THR A 344 2.07 -12.05 14.68
CA THR A 344 3.39 -11.65 14.19
C THR A 344 3.66 -12.48 12.95
N GLY A 345 3.70 -11.85 11.78
CA GLY A 345 4.00 -12.54 10.51
C GLY A 345 5.25 -13.43 10.59
N PRO A 346 5.35 -14.47 9.75
CA PRO A 346 6.50 -15.37 9.75
C PRO A 346 7.81 -14.58 9.59
N GLY A 347 8.85 -14.98 10.31
CA GLY A 347 10.17 -14.32 10.28
C GLY A 347 10.42 -13.30 11.38
N TYR A 348 9.41 -12.89 12.16
CA TYR A 348 9.60 -12.06 13.35
C TYR A 348 9.88 -12.91 14.61
N PRO A 349 10.70 -12.41 15.56
CA PRO A 349 10.80 -13.00 16.89
C PRO A 349 9.55 -12.67 17.72
N ASN A 350 9.43 -13.24 18.92
CA ASN A 350 8.37 -12.86 19.84
C ASN A 350 8.59 -11.42 20.37
N PRO A 351 7.54 -10.59 20.44
CA PRO A 351 7.65 -9.23 20.97
C PRO A 351 7.90 -9.23 22.47
N ILE A 352 8.66 -8.23 22.93
CA ILE A 352 8.86 -7.89 24.34
C ILE A 352 7.67 -7.09 24.88
N VAL A 353 7.12 -6.22 24.03
CA VAL A 353 5.86 -5.51 24.22
C VAL A 353 5.09 -5.63 22.92
N GLU A 354 3.97 -6.34 22.98
CA GLU A 354 3.06 -6.55 21.84
C GLU A 354 2.03 -5.43 21.81
N GLY A 355 1.81 -4.83 20.64
CA GLY A 355 0.77 -3.83 20.42
C GLY A 355 -0.47 -4.41 19.75
N PRO A 356 -1.53 -3.59 19.59
CA PRO A 356 -2.81 -4.04 19.03
C PRO A 356 -2.63 -4.54 17.59
N SER A 357 -3.18 -5.71 17.27
CA SER A 357 -3.23 -6.30 15.92
C SER A 357 -1.88 -6.32 15.18
N GLY A 358 -0.75 -6.29 15.89
CA GLY A 358 0.58 -6.22 15.29
C GLY A 358 0.98 -4.85 14.70
N LEU A 359 0.18 -3.80 14.89
CA LEU A 359 0.38 -2.46 14.30
C LEU A 359 1.62 -1.73 14.84
N ILE A 360 2.04 -2.08 16.07
CA ILE A 360 3.26 -1.60 16.71
C ILE A 360 3.78 -2.68 17.66
N ASN A 361 5.08 -2.97 17.63
CA ASN A 361 5.66 -4.00 18.48
C ASN A 361 7.09 -3.65 18.89
N GLY A 362 7.40 -3.87 20.16
CA GLY A 362 8.73 -3.70 20.73
C GLY A 362 9.50 -5.02 20.77
N PHE A 363 10.71 -5.05 20.24
CA PHE A 363 11.58 -6.24 20.19
C PHE A 363 12.99 -5.97 20.71
N TYR A 364 13.70 -7.05 21.04
CA TYR A 364 15.15 -7.09 21.20
C TYR A 364 15.76 -8.08 20.20
N ILE A 365 17.05 -7.91 19.90
CA ILE A 365 17.83 -8.85 19.09
C ILE A 365 18.40 -9.93 20.01
N ASP A 366 18.15 -11.21 19.69
CA ASP A 366 18.74 -12.36 20.39
C ASP A 366 20.16 -12.62 19.89
N ASP A 367 21.06 -11.69 20.24
CA ASP A 367 22.48 -11.75 19.90
C ASP A 367 23.26 -10.81 20.83
N PRO A 368 24.22 -11.32 21.62
CA PRO A 368 24.99 -10.51 22.57
C PRO A 368 25.72 -9.32 21.93
N LYS A 369 26.05 -9.37 20.63
CA LYS A 369 26.69 -8.27 19.91
C LYS A 369 25.80 -7.01 19.86
N TYR A 370 24.49 -7.19 19.92
CA TYR A 370 23.49 -6.12 19.79
C TYR A 370 22.67 -5.94 21.08
N ALA A 371 23.26 -6.30 22.23
CA ALA A 371 22.60 -6.26 23.54
C ALA A 371 22.14 -4.85 23.95
N ASP A 372 22.73 -3.78 23.40
CA ASP A 372 22.39 -2.37 23.63
C ASP A 372 21.33 -1.82 22.67
N VAL A 373 20.84 -2.62 21.71
CA VAL A 373 19.86 -2.21 20.69
C VAL A 373 18.44 -2.68 21.06
N ALA A 374 17.49 -1.75 20.96
CA ALA A 374 16.04 -1.99 21.01
C ALA A 374 15.42 -1.72 19.63
N ILE A 375 14.27 -2.34 19.34
CA ILE A 375 13.55 -2.17 18.08
C ILE A 375 12.10 -1.84 18.38
N LEU A 376 11.59 -0.78 17.76
CA LEU A 376 10.17 -0.49 17.69
C LEU A 376 9.73 -0.62 16.23
N SER A 377 9.04 -1.71 15.90
CA SER A 377 8.46 -1.93 14.58
C SER A 377 7.07 -1.32 14.55
N VAL A 378 6.80 -0.53 13.52
CA VAL A 378 5.56 0.20 13.29
C VAL A 378 5.16 -0.01 11.83
N PRO A 379 4.60 -1.17 11.47
CA PRO A 379 4.13 -1.42 10.11
C PRO A 379 2.84 -0.66 9.78
N ASN A 380 2.17 0.02 10.73
CA ASN A 380 1.01 0.86 10.48
C ASN A 380 0.68 1.80 11.67
N PHE A 381 0.35 3.08 11.45
CA PHE A 381 -0.07 4.06 12.45
C PHE A 381 -1.57 4.02 12.78
N VAL A 382 -2.14 2.82 12.88
CA VAL A 382 -3.58 2.55 13.05
C VAL A 382 -4.41 2.80 11.78
N GLY A 383 -4.74 1.72 11.07
CA GLY A 383 -5.65 1.66 9.93
C GLY A 383 -7.05 1.15 10.29
N GLU A 384 -7.18 0.53 11.47
CA GLU A 384 -8.40 -0.04 12.02
C GLU A 384 -8.97 0.90 13.08
N THR A 385 -10.26 1.23 12.98
CA THR A 385 -10.92 2.05 13.99
C THR A 385 -10.83 1.35 15.35
N THR A 386 -10.37 2.05 16.40
CA THR A 386 -10.28 1.63 17.83
C THR A 386 -8.92 1.18 18.38
N ALA A 387 -7.86 1.10 17.58
CA ALA A 387 -6.55 0.67 18.09
C ALA A 387 -5.71 1.82 18.71
N GLU A 388 -6.18 3.06 18.65
CA GLU A 388 -5.38 4.26 18.94
C GLU A 388 -4.83 4.33 20.37
N LEU A 389 -5.68 4.10 21.37
CA LEU A 389 -5.27 4.14 22.77
C LEU A 389 -4.26 3.03 23.11
N ALA A 390 -4.47 1.83 22.57
CA ALA A 390 -3.58 0.69 22.77
C ALA A 390 -2.24 0.88 22.04
N PHE A 391 -2.26 1.49 20.85
CA PHE A 391 -1.07 1.87 20.10
C PHE A 391 -0.21 2.86 20.91
N GLN A 392 -0.79 3.98 21.35
CA GLN A 392 -0.09 5.00 22.16
C GLN A 392 0.55 4.36 23.40
N LYS A 393 -0.21 3.51 24.10
CA LYS A 393 0.24 2.80 25.30
C LYS A 393 1.43 1.87 25.03
N THR A 394 1.53 1.29 23.84
CA THR A 394 2.64 0.41 23.47
C THR A 394 3.97 1.15 23.50
N THR A 395 4.03 2.37 22.92
CA THR A 395 5.21 3.24 22.99
C THR A 395 5.54 3.64 24.43
N GLN A 396 4.51 4.03 25.21
CA GLN A 396 4.65 4.44 26.61
C GLN A 396 5.22 3.32 27.50
N GLN A 397 4.94 2.06 27.15
CA GLN A 397 5.45 0.89 27.88
C GLN A 397 6.83 0.45 27.38
N PHE A 398 7.05 0.46 26.06
CA PHE A 398 8.26 -0.10 25.49
C PHE A 398 9.49 0.76 25.75
N ILE A 399 9.39 2.09 25.59
CA ILE A 399 10.55 2.99 25.75
C ILE A 399 11.16 2.88 27.16
N PRO A 400 10.41 3.03 28.27
CA PRO A 400 10.98 2.88 29.61
C PRO A 400 11.54 1.49 29.88
N ARG A 401 10.88 0.45 29.33
CA ARG A 401 11.35 -0.94 29.48
C ARG A 401 12.67 -1.19 28.76
N ALA A 402 12.86 -0.63 27.56
CA ALA A 402 14.12 -0.66 26.84
C ALA A 402 15.24 0.02 27.65
N LEU A 403 14.99 1.22 28.16
CA LEU A 403 15.97 1.93 29.00
C LEU A 403 16.32 1.15 30.27
N ALA A 404 15.32 0.58 30.95
CA ALA A 404 15.53 -0.25 32.14
C ALA A 404 16.33 -1.54 31.84
N ALA A 405 16.23 -2.05 30.61
CA ALA A 405 17.01 -3.19 30.13
C ALA A 405 18.43 -2.81 29.66
N GLY A 406 18.87 -1.56 29.89
CA GLY A 406 20.21 -1.09 29.52
C GLY A 406 20.39 -0.82 28.02
N LYS A 407 19.29 -0.65 27.27
CA LYS A 407 19.35 -0.31 25.85
C LYS A 407 19.75 1.14 25.70
N THR A 408 20.71 1.42 24.81
CA THR A 408 21.19 2.76 24.51
C THR A 408 20.92 3.19 23.07
N LYS A 409 20.45 2.27 22.23
CA LYS A 409 20.16 2.50 20.80
C LYS A 409 18.77 2.00 20.45
N LEU A 410 18.11 2.70 19.52
CA LEU A 410 16.78 2.37 19.04
C LEU A 410 16.74 2.32 17.52
N ILE A 411 16.28 1.20 16.97
CA ILE A 411 15.85 1.11 15.58
C ILE A 411 14.34 1.33 15.55
N ILE A 412 13.89 2.25 14.71
CA ILE A 412 12.46 2.40 14.40
C ILE A 412 12.26 1.82 13.00
N ASP A 413 11.47 0.76 12.90
CA ASP A 413 11.22 0.02 11.66
C ASP A 413 9.83 0.35 11.12
N VAL A 414 9.78 1.10 10.02
CA VAL A 414 8.54 1.52 9.34
C VAL A 414 8.39 0.88 7.96
N GLN A 415 9.02 -0.27 7.73
CA GLN A 415 8.78 -1.04 6.51
C GLN A 415 7.27 -1.35 6.37
N ALA A 416 6.75 -1.33 5.13
CA ALA A 416 5.33 -1.50 4.81
C ALA A 416 4.34 -0.47 5.39
N ASN A 417 4.80 0.59 6.06
CA ASN A 417 3.90 1.50 6.78
C ASN A 417 3.07 2.41 5.86
N GLY A 418 1.78 2.07 5.71
CA GLY A 418 0.82 2.81 4.89
C GLY A 418 0.21 4.06 5.55
N GLY A 419 0.67 4.46 6.74
CA GLY A 419 0.08 5.55 7.51
C GLY A 419 -0.99 5.07 8.48
N GLY A 420 -2.06 5.84 8.64
CA GLY A 420 -3.08 5.64 9.67
C GLY A 420 -3.47 6.94 10.36
N THR A 421 -3.95 6.89 11.59
CA THR A 421 -4.36 8.05 12.38
C THR A 421 -3.24 9.07 12.57
N ILE A 422 -3.37 10.24 11.94
CA ILE A 422 -2.35 11.33 11.87
C ILE A 422 -1.68 11.62 13.21
N LEU A 423 -2.48 11.83 14.25
CA LEU A 423 -2.00 12.29 15.54
C LEU A 423 -1.23 11.22 16.34
N GLN A 424 -1.25 9.95 15.91
CA GLN A 424 -0.34 8.92 16.43
C GLN A 424 1.12 9.19 16.09
N GLY A 425 1.38 9.69 14.87
CA GLY A 425 2.73 10.09 14.46
C GLY A 425 3.24 11.25 15.32
N TYR A 426 2.39 12.24 15.62
CA TYR A 426 2.72 13.36 16.50
C TYR A 426 3.04 12.88 17.91
N ASP A 427 2.17 12.05 18.49
CA ASP A 427 2.36 11.55 19.84
C ASP A 427 3.61 10.69 19.98
N MET A 428 3.83 9.73 19.07
CA MET A 428 5.03 8.89 19.09
C MET A 428 6.31 9.73 18.97
N PHE A 429 6.32 10.79 18.13
CA PHE A 429 7.43 11.72 18.07
C PHE A 429 7.66 12.45 19.40
N LYS A 430 6.58 12.95 20.03
CA LYS A 430 6.67 13.62 21.34
C LYS A 430 7.13 12.68 22.46
N GLN A 431 6.82 11.39 22.41
CA GLN A 431 7.35 10.40 23.37
C GLN A 431 8.86 10.16 23.21
N LEU A 432 9.41 10.35 22.00
CA LEU A 432 10.85 10.22 21.72
C LEU A 432 11.62 11.54 21.90
N PHE A 433 10.99 12.67 21.58
CA PHE A 433 11.60 14.00 21.64
C PHE A 433 10.66 15.00 22.34
N PRO A 434 10.41 14.84 23.65
CA PRO A 434 9.39 15.62 24.36
C PRO A 434 9.69 17.13 24.41
N SER A 435 10.95 17.52 24.21
CA SER A 435 11.39 18.92 24.17
C SER A 435 11.26 19.59 22.80
N ILE A 436 11.05 18.83 21.71
CA ILE A 436 10.91 19.39 20.37
C ILE A 436 9.43 19.66 20.09
N GLU A 437 9.14 20.84 19.56
CA GLU A 437 7.80 21.22 19.07
C GLU A 437 7.62 20.64 17.66
N PRO A 438 6.64 19.75 17.42
CA PRO A 438 6.40 19.15 16.12
C PRO A 438 5.75 20.17 15.19
N LEU A 439 6.50 20.66 14.21
CA LEU A 439 6.02 21.61 13.21
C LEU A 439 5.55 20.86 11.95
N GLY A 440 4.27 20.48 11.93
CA GLY A 440 3.62 19.87 10.76
C GLY A 440 2.87 20.89 9.90
N LEU A 441 3.61 21.70 9.14
CA LEU A 441 3.03 22.72 8.27
C LEU A 441 2.28 22.08 7.11
N ASN A 442 1.07 22.57 6.86
CA ASN A 442 0.20 22.04 5.82
C ASN A 442 -0.75 23.11 5.26
N ARG A 443 -1.40 22.78 4.14
CA ARG A 443 -2.41 23.61 3.47
C ARG A 443 -3.43 22.76 2.70
N PHE A 444 -4.58 23.35 2.39
CA PHE A 444 -5.57 22.78 1.47
C PHE A 444 -5.56 23.54 0.16
N ARG A 445 -5.93 22.88 -0.94
CA ARG A 445 -6.34 23.59 -2.15
C ARG A 445 -7.64 24.36 -1.88
N ALA A 446 -7.67 25.62 -2.25
CA ALA A 446 -8.78 26.52 -1.99
C ALA A 446 -9.81 26.42 -3.11
N THR A 447 -10.84 25.60 -2.89
CA THR A 447 -11.95 25.41 -3.84
C THR A 447 -13.19 26.16 -3.38
N GLN A 448 -14.08 26.52 -4.32
CA GLN A 448 -15.37 27.13 -3.99
C GLN A 448 -16.22 26.23 -3.06
N ALA A 449 -16.20 24.91 -3.30
CA ALA A 449 -16.89 23.95 -2.45
C ALA A 449 -16.33 23.95 -1.02
N GLY A 450 -15.00 23.92 -0.88
CA GLY A 450 -14.33 24.00 0.42
C GLY A 450 -14.62 25.30 1.17
N ASP A 451 -14.67 26.43 0.46
CA ASP A 451 -15.00 27.73 1.05
C ASP A 451 -16.44 27.77 1.58
N LEU A 452 -17.42 27.35 0.76
CA LEU A 452 -18.83 27.31 1.17
C LEU A 452 -19.02 26.39 2.40
N ILE A 453 -18.34 25.25 2.44
CA ILE A 453 -18.39 24.36 3.61
C ILE A 453 -17.81 25.06 4.83
N GLY A 454 -16.62 25.66 4.70
CA GLY A 454 -15.96 26.37 5.78
C GLY A 454 -16.72 27.57 6.33
N GLN A 455 -17.33 28.40 5.48
CA GLN A 455 -18.17 29.52 5.91
C GLN A 455 -19.34 29.05 6.76
N SER A 456 -20.05 28.00 6.31
CA SER A 456 -21.20 27.44 7.01
C SER A 456 -20.80 26.78 8.33
N PHE A 457 -19.77 25.93 8.30
CA PHE A 457 -19.27 25.21 9.47
C PHE A 457 -18.72 26.15 10.53
N SER A 458 -17.84 27.07 10.15
CA SER A 458 -17.23 28.03 11.08
C SER A 458 -18.26 28.99 11.69
N SER A 459 -19.20 29.50 10.90
CA SER A 459 -20.28 30.37 11.40
C SER A 459 -21.18 29.64 12.40
N TRP A 460 -21.56 28.40 12.08
CA TRP A 460 -22.39 27.59 12.96
C TRP A 460 -21.65 27.16 14.23
N ALA A 461 -20.40 26.68 14.10
CA ALA A 461 -19.57 26.22 15.20
C ALA A 461 -19.29 27.33 16.24
N SER A 462 -19.12 28.58 15.78
CA SER A 462 -18.85 29.75 16.62
C SER A 462 -20.01 30.12 17.57
N GLN A 463 -21.21 29.56 17.37
CA GLN A 463 -22.36 29.78 18.25
C GLN A 463 -22.33 28.91 19.51
N TYR A 464 -21.40 27.95 19.58
CA TYR A 464 -21.30 26.98 20.66
C TYR A 464 -19.93 27.03 21.32
N ASN A 465 -19.87 26.74 22.62
CA ASN A 465 -18.60 26.63 23.32
C ASN A 465 -17.77 25.47 22.78
N ARG A 466 -16.51 25.73 22.44
CA ARG A 466 -15.54 24.70 22.03
C ARG A 466 -15.06 23.93 23.26
N THR A 467 -15.81 22.89 23.62
CA THR A 467 -15.52 22.04 24.78
C THR A 467 -15.91 20.61 24.46
N ARG A 468 -15.29 19.65 25.16
CA ARG A 468 -15.68 18.25 25.03
C ARG A 468 -17.17 18.08 25.39
N THR A 469 -17.92 17.42 24.53
CA THR A 469 -19.35 17.16 24.67
C THR A 469 -19.68 15.74 24.21
N THR A 470 -20.86 15.23 24.56
CA THR A 470 -21.37 13.96 24.04
C THR A 470 -22.23 14.14 22.77
N ASN A 471 -22.44 15.38 22.33
CA ASN A 471 -23.19 15.67 21.12
C ASN A 471 -22.33 15.42 19.87
N SER A 472 -22.49 14.25 19.27
CA SER A 472 -21.73 13.83 18.08
C SER A 472 -21.89 14.76 16.88
N SER A 473 -23.07 15.35 16.68
CA SER A 473 -23.30 16.29 15.56
C SER A 473 -22.53 17.59 15.74
N LEU A 474 -22.45 18.09 16.98
CA LEU A 474 -21.64 19.28 17.29
C LEU A 474 -20.15 18.95 17.14
N LEU A 475 -19.69 17.81 17.67
CA LEU A 475 -18.31 17.36 17.53
C LEU A 475 -17.88 17.17 16.07
N SER A 476 -18.73 16.58 15.23
CA SER A 476 -18.40 16.37 13.81
C SER A 476 -18.20 17.68 13.04
N ILE A 477 -18.83 18.77 13.48
CA ILE A 477 -18.68 20.10 12.87
C ILE A 477 -17.48 20.82 13.47
N GLN A 478 -17.43 20.96 14.81
CA GLN A 478 -16.35 21.66 15.52
C GLN A 478 -14.99 20.98 15.40
N GLY A 479 -14.96 19.65 15.30
CA GLY A 479 -13.74 18.86 15.14
C GLY A 479 -13.26 18.75 13.68
N SER A 480 -14.00 19.29 12.72
CA SER A 480 -13.63 19.24 11.30
C SER A 480 -12.67 20.37 10.94
N TYR A 481 -11.84 20.15 9.91
CA TYR A 481 -10.98 21.17 9.32
C TYR A 481 -11.71 22.49 8.97
N PHE A 482 -13.01 22.40 8.65
CA PHE A 482 -13.84 23.52 8.21
C PHE A 482 -14.33 24.43 9.35
N ASP A 483 -14.01 24.10 10.60
CA ASP A 483 -14.04 25.02 11.71
C ASP A 483 -12.64 25.64 11.91
N TYR A 484 -12.50 26.96 11.75
CA TYR A 484 -11.20 27.63 11.83
C TYR A 484 -10.49 27.49 13.18
N HIS A 485 -11.22 27.16 14.25
CA HIS A 485 -10.65 26.96 15.58
C HIS A 485 -9.80 25.68 15.73
N THR A 486 -9.94 24.72 14.82
CA THR A 486 -9.22 23.42 14.86
C THR A 486 -7.71 23.53 14.64
N ASP A 487 -7.29 24.58 13.93
CA ASP A 487 -5.91 24.76 13.50
C ASP A 487 -5.39 26.12 13.98
N THR A 488 -4.08 26.24 13.99
CA THR A 488 -3.35 27.50 14.21
C THR A 488 -2.62 27.89 12.93
N ASP A 489 -2.21 29.16 12.83
CA ASP A 489 -1.30 29.60 11.77
C ASP A 489 0.07 28.91 11.88
N ALA A 490 0.95 29.17 10.92
CA ALA A 490 2.29 28.57 10.89
C ALA A 490 3.10 28.86 12.18
N GLU A 491 2.87 30.01 12.82
CA GLU A 491 3.51 30.41 14.07
C GLU A 491 2.86 29.80 15.33
N GLY A 492 1.68 29.19 15.21
CA GLY A 492 0.94 28.59 16.34
C GLY A 492 -0.07 29.53 17.00
N LYS A 493 -0.48 30.61 16.35
CA LYS A 493 -1.55 31.50 16.84
C LYS A 493 -2.89 31.06 16.27
N ALA A 494 -3.94 31.25 17.05
CA ALA A 494 -5.29 30.97 16.60
C ALA A 494 -5.70 31.91 15.46
N PHE A 495 -6.45 31.38 14.48
CA PHE A 495 -7.08 32.20 13.46
C PHE A 495 -8.24 33.01 14.05
N GLU A 496 -8.45 34.23 13.57
CA GLU A 496 -9.55 35.10 14.01
C GLU A 496 -10.87 34.82 13.29
N SER A 497 -10.83 34.16 12.12
CA SER A 497 -12.01 33.83 11.31
C SER A 497 -11.69 32.77 10.26
N TRP A 498 -12.74 32.21 9.63
CA TRP A 498 -12.59 31.34 8.46
C TRP A 498 -11.87 32.04 7.30
N SER A 499 -12.20 33.31 7.01
CA SER A 499 -11.53 34.08 5.96
C SER A 499 -10.02 34.21 6.21
N ALA A 500 -9.60 34.37 7.46
CA ALA A 500 -8.19 34.43 7.82
C ALA A 500 -7.46 33.09 7.59
N LYS A 501 -8.13 31.95 7.82
CA LYS A 501 -7.59 30.61 7.54
C LYS A 501 -7.61 30.26 6.05
N PHE A 502 -8.72 30.54 5.37
CA PHE A 502 -8.95 30.13 3.99
C PHE A 502 -8.11 30.90 2.97
N GLY A 503 -7.71 32.14 3.24
CA GLY A 503 -7.05 32.97 2.22
C GLY A 503 -7.98 33.15 1.00
N PRO A 504 -7.54 32.93 -0.24
CA PRO A 504 -6.43 32.07 -0.60
C PRO A 504 -5.12 32.82 -0.93
N ASP A 505 -4.02 32.06 -0.88
CA ASP A 505 -2.73 32.42 -1.47
C ASP A 505 -2.57 31.73 -2.83
N MET A 506 -2.03 32.46 -3.80
CA MET A 506 -1.71 31.90 -5.12
C MET A 506 -0.33 31.25 -5.09
N VAL A 507 -0.26 29.96 -5.42
CA VAL A 507 1.00 29.20 -5.55
C VAL A 507 0.98 28.45 -6.88
N ASP A 508 1.99 28.68 -7.72
CA ASP A 508 2.18 28.00 -9.01
C ASP A 508 0.93 27.92 -9.90
N GLY A 509 0.13 28.99 -9.92
CA GLY A 509 -1.07 29.10 -10.74
C GLY A 509 -2.31 28.43 -10.15
N ASP A 510 -2.25 27.94 -8.91
CA ASP A 510 -3.41 27.46 -8.15
C ASP A 510 -3.66 28.31 -6.89
N SER A 511 -4.85 28.16 -6.31
CA SER A 511 -5.24 28.80 -5.05
C SER A 511 -5.16 27.80 -3.90
N TYR A 512 -4.52 28.19 -2.81
CA TYR A 512 -4.41 27.40 -1.58
C TYR A 512 -4.81 28.20 -0.35
N THR A 513 -5.18 27.50 0.71
CA THR A 513 -5.41 28.13 2.01
C THR A 513 -4.13 28.71 2.60
N LYS A 514 -4.26 29.55 3.64
CA LYS A 514 -3.10 29.93 4.44
C LYS A 514 -2.43 28.68 4.99
N ILE A 515 -1.11 28.74 5.14
CA ILE A 515 -0.33 27.69 5.80
C ILE A 515 -0.77 27.63 7.27
N HIS A 516 -1.02 26.42 7.76
CA HIS A 516 -1.50 26.17 9.10
C HIS A 516 -0.91 24.88 9.67
N ARG A 517 -1.15 24.64 10.96
CA ARG A 517 -0.80 23.41 11.68
C ARG A 517 -1.85 23.07 12.72
N TRP A 518 -1.90 21.80 13.11
CA TRP A 518 -2.80 21.31 14.15
C TRP A 518 -2.64 22.11 15.45
N ASN A 519 -3.77 22.48 16.06
CA ASN A 519 -3.78 22.98 17.43
C ASN A 519 -3.73 21.80 18.41
N LEU A 520 -2.53 21.42 18.88
CA LEU A 520 -2.37 20.26 19.77
C LEU A 520 -2.95 20.47 21.18
N ASP A 521 -3.22 21.72 21.56
CA ASP A 521 -3.90 22.09 22.81
C ASP A 521 -5.43 22.25 22.64
N ASP A 522 -5.99 21.92 21.47
CA ASP A 522 -7.43 21.97 21.24
C ASP A 522 -8.19 21.05 22.21
N PRO A 523 -9.24 21.54 22.92
CA PRO A 523 -10.08 20.70 23.77
C PRO A 523 -10.74 19.50 23.06
N LEU A 524 -10.82 19.52 21.73
CA LEU A 524 -11.35 18.44 20.89
C LEU A 524 -10.26 17.55 20.28
N ILE A 525 -8.98 17.69 20.67
CA ILE A 525 -7.89 16.88 20.10
C ILE A 525 -8.10 15.37 20.30
N GLU A 526 -8.74 14.96 21.41
CA GLU A 526 -9.13 13.55 21.62
C GLU A 526 -10.12 13.06 20.56
N TRP A 527 -11.06 13.91 20.11
CA TRP A 527 -12.00 13.54 19.06
C TRP A 527 -11.29 13.38 17.71
N SER A 528 -10.41 14.34 17.37
CA SER A 528 -9.68 14.35 16.10
C SER A 528 -8.56 13.29 16.00
N SER A 529 -8.24 12.60 17.09
CA SER A 529 -7.12 11.65 17.18
C SER A 529 -7.54 10.20 17.43
N GLY A 530 -8.83 9.88 17.38
CA GLY A 530 -9.33 8.54 17.73
C GLY A 530 -9.24 8.24 19.23
N GLY A 531 -9.25 9.27 20.07
CA GLY A 531 -9.37 9.16 21.53
C GLY A 531 -8.10 9.44 22.32
N ILE A 532 -6.97 9.76 21.69
CA ILE A 532 -5.71 10.00 22.40
C ILE A 532 -5.52 11.49 22.75
N ASN A 533 -4.78 11.74 23.83
CA ASN A 533 -4.15 13.04 24.04
C ASN A 533 -2.72 12.99 23.53
N ILE A 534 -2.18 14.12 23.10
CA ILE A 534 -0.80 14.19 22.60
C ILE A 534 0.15 14.45 23.75
N THR A 535 1.19 13.63 23.86
CA THR A 535 2.25 13.73 24.87
C THR A 535 2.84 15.14 24.86
N GLY A 536 2.80 15.83 26.01
CA GLY A 536 3.28 17.20 26.16
C GLY A 536 2.21 18.29 26.01
N TYR A 537 0.95 17.94 25.72
CA TYR A 537 -0.16 18.88 25.54
C TYR A 537 -1.37 18.47 26.39
N GLY A 538 -2.27 19.43 26.64
CA GLY A 538 -3.54 19.17 27.33
C GLY A 538 -3.41 18.29 28.58
N ALA A 539 -4.13 17.17 28.61
CA ALA A 539 -4.13 16.22 29.74
C ALA A 539 -2.76 15.54 29.98
N LEU A 540 -1.87 15.54 28.98
CA LEU A 540 -0.52 14.98 29.05
C LEU A 540 0.57 16.07 29.04
N ALA A 541 0.25 17.31 29.43
CA ALA A 541 1.23 18.40 29.48
C ALA A 541 2.36 18.17 30.51
N ASN A 542 2.04 17.51 31.64
CA ASN A 542 2.97 17.30 32.75
C ASN A 542 3.82 16.03 32.59
N ILE A 543 4.57 15.94 31.49
CA ILE A 543 5.50 14.83 31.20
C ILE A 543 6.96 15.22 31.36
N SER A 544 7.82 14.23 31.58
CA SER A 544 9.27 14.43 31.58
C SER A 544 9.75 14.92 30.23
N LYS A 545 10.52 16.01 30.21
CA LYS A 545 11.17 16.54 29.00
C LYS A 545 12.50 15.86 28.65
N VAL A 546 12.84 14.79 29.38
CA VAL A 546 14.04 14.00 29.12
C VAL A 546 13.86 13.18 27.86
N THR A 547 14.73 13.42 26.88
CA THR A 547 14.83 12.63 25.66
C THR A 547 15.35 11.22 25.98
N PRO A 548 14.57 10.13 25.72
CA PRO A 548 14.97 8.76 26.04
C PRO A 548 16.21 8.26 25.30
N PHE A 549 16.35 8.59 24.02
CA PHE A 549 17.50 8.26 23.19
C PHE A 549 17.91 9.51 22.42
N SER A 550 19.20 9.86 22.42
CA SER A 550 19.69 10.95 21.56
C SER A 550 19.51 10.61 20.08
N ALA A 551 19.35 11.62 19.22
CA ALA A 551 19.02 11.42 17.82
C ALA A 551 20.04 10.54 17.07
N GLU A 552 21.33 10.65 17.39
CA GLU A 552 22.39 9.81 16.83
C GLU A 552 22.31 8.33 17.23
N ASN A 553 21.59 8.04 18.32
CA ASN A 553 21.30 6.70 18.82
C ASN A 553 19.94 6.17 18.36
N ILE A 554 19.27 6.89 17.46
CA ILE A 554 18.08 6.41 16.75
C ILE A 554 18.41 6.26 15.26
N VAL A 555 17.86 5.24 14.63
CA VAL A 555 17.85 5.13 13.16
C VAL A 555 16.47 4.68 12.67
N LEU A 556 15.96 5.34 11.64
CA LEU A 556 14.72 4.98 10.97
C LEU A 556 15.04 4.05 9.80
N ILE A 557 14.47 2.85 9.80
CA ILE A 557 14.61 1.90 8.68
C ILE A 557 13.31 1.75 7.91
N THR A 558 13.43 1.60 6.60
CA THR A 558 12.29 1.57 5.69
C THR A 558 12.61 0.78 4.43
N ASP A 559 11.58 0.34 3.72
CA ASP A 559 11.63 -0.26 2.38
C ASP A 559 11.15 0.73 1.31
N GLY A 560 11.06 2.01 1.66
CA GLY A 560 10.49 3.05 0.81
C GLY A 560 8.98 3.19 0.93
N TYR A 561 8.25 2.25 1.56
CA TYR A 561 6.78 2.25 1.52
C TYR A 561 6.12 3.37 2.34
N CYS A 562 6.79 3.83 3.41
CA CYS A 562 6.31 4.82 4.37
C CYS A 562 5.43 5.92 3.72
N ALA A 563 4.13 5.93 4.07
CA ALA A 563 3.10 6.79 3.48
C ALA A 563 2.25 7.50 4.55
N SER A 564 1.60 8.60 4.17
CA SER A 564 0.69 9.40 4.97
C SER A 564 1.27 9.76 6.34
N THR A 565 0.63 9.38 7.45
CA THR A 565 1.11 9.62 8.83
C THR A 565 2.55 9.17 9.06
N CYS A 566 3.01 8.10 8.41
CA CYS A 566 4.40 7.69 8.48
C CYS A 566 5.35 8.76 7.93
N THR A 567 4.96 9.44 6.85
CA THR A 567 5.77 10.52 6.26
C THR A 567 5.87 11.71 7.20
N ILE A 568 4.76 12.09 7.88
CA ILE A 568 4.75 13.15 8.89
C ILE A 568 5.71 12.80 10.04
N PHE A 569 5.60 11.58 10.57
CA PHE A 569 6.48 11.10 11.62
C PHE A 569 7.96 11.07 11.18
N SER A 570 8.22 10.62 9.95
CA SER A 570 9.57 10.58 9.38
C SER A 570 10.15 11.99 9.17
N GLU A 571 9.34 12.96 8.76
CA GLU A 571 9.73 14.36 8.58
C GLU A 571 10.13 14.95 9.94
N PHE A 572 9.35 14.68 10.99
CA PHE A 572 9.69 15.13 12.35
C PHE A 572 10.99 14.51 12.85
N LEU A 573 11.14 13.18 12.69
CA LEU A 573 12.37 12.49 13.11
C LEU A 573 13.60 13.00 12.35
N THR A 574 13.51 13.13 11.03
CA THR A 574 14.68 13.38 10.19
C THR A 574 15.02 14.86 10.12
N LYS A 575 14.04 15.73 9.88
CA LYS A 575 14.28 17.17 9.68
C LYS A 575 14.30 17.97 10.97
N GLN A 576 13.51 17.57 11.96
CA GLN A 576 13.39 18.33 13.22
C GLN A 576 14.25 17.76 14.34
N ALA A 577 14.42 16.43 14.40
CA ALA A 577 15.28 15.78 15.41
C ALA A 577 16.66 15.35 14.88
N GLY A 578 16.87 15.23 13.56
CA GLY A 578 18.16 14.85 12.98
C GLY A 578 18.45 13.34 12.97
N VAL A 579 17.42 12.49 13.05
CA VAL A 579 17.54 11.03 12.95
C VAL A 579 17.87 10.62 11.51
N LYS A 580 18.80 9.67 11.35
CA LYS A 580 19.21 9.15 10.03
C LYS A 580 18.28 8.05 9.53
N THR A 581 18.29 7.85 8.21
CA THR A 581 17.48 6.86 7.50
C THR A 581 18.30 5.76 6.83
N ILE A 582 17.80 4.53 6.85
CA ILE A 582 18.33 3.42 6.06
C ILE A 582 17.20 2.83 5.22
N ALA A 583 17.35 2.85 3.91
CA ALA A 583 16.40 2.27 2.98
C ALA A 583 16.88 0.91 2.45
N PHE A 584 16.00 -0.09 2.46
CA PHE A 584 16.28 -1.44 2.00
C PHE A 584 15.76 -1.69 0.58
N GLY A 585 16.50 -2.46 -0.22
CA GLY A 585 16.07 -2.96 -1.52
C GLY A 585 16.24 -1.95 -2.66
N GLY A 586 15.19 -1.79 -3.47
CA GLY A 586 15.14 -0.99 -4.70
C GLY A 586 15.57 -1.75 -5.95
N ARG A 587 15.51 -1.09 -7.10
CA ARG A 587 15.90 -1.63 -8.41
C ARG A 587 17.37 -2.05 -8.42
N SER A 588 17.72 -3.01 -9.28
CA SER A 588 19.06 -3.61 -9.33
C SER A 588 20.12 -2.67 -9.90
N ASN A 589 20.61 -1.76 -9.06
CA ASN A 589 21.65 -0.76 -9.37
C ASN A 589 22.29 -0.27 -8.05
N LYS A 590 23.40 0.46 -8.15
CA LYS A 590 24.12 1.03 -6.99
C LYS A 590 23.67 2.43 -6.57
N ASN A 591 22.61 2.98 -7.18
CA ASN A 591 22.19 4.36 -6.89
C ASN A 591 21.67 4.45 -5.46
N LYS A 592 21.70 5.65 -4.88
CA LYS A 592 20.88 5.92 -3.70
C LYS A 592 19.40 5.81 -4.07
N ILE A 593 18.59 5.49 -3.08
CA ILE A 593 17.14 5.43 -3.20
C ILE A 593 16.52 6.39 -2.19
N GLN A 594 15.27 6.76 -2.42
CA GLN A 594 14.54 7.60 -1.50
C GLN A 594 14.14 6.80 -0.25
N ALA A 595 14.26 7.42 0.93
CA ALA A 595 13.83 6.78 2.17
C ALA A 595 12.30 6.69 2.22
N ILE A 596 11.61 7.76 1.86
CA ILE A 596 10.16 7.89 2.00
C ILE A 596 9.53 8.00 0.61
N GLY A 597 9.17 6.84 0.05
CA GLY A 597 8.67 6.69 -1.31
C GLY A 597 7.15 6.55 -1.45
N GLY A 598 6.44 6.45 -0.32
CA GLY A 598 4.97 6.48 -0.28
C GLY A 598 4.40 7.89 -0.46
N VAL A 599 3.09 8.03 -0.28
CA VAL A 599 2.36 9.30 -0.38
C VAL A 599 2.77 10.23 0.77
N LYS A 600 3.20 11.46 0.47
CA LYS A 600 3.57 12.48 1.48
C LYS A 600 2.45 13.51 1.73
N GLY A 601 1.29 13.34 1.10
CA GLY A 601 0.05 14.02 1.50
C GLY A 601 -0.30 13.72 2.96
N THR A 602 -0.66 14.75 3.72
CA THR A 602 -0.79 14.66 5.17
C THR A 602 -2.21 14.39 5.65
N ASN A 603 -3.19 14.34 4.74
CA ASN A 603 -4.55 13.87 5.00
C ASN A 603 -5.27 13.52 3.69
N ASN A 604 -6.23 12.59 3.73
CA ASN A 604 -7.11 12.24 2.62
C ASN A 604 -8.57 12.23 3.06
N TYR A 605 -9.48 12.54 2.14
CA TYR A 605 -10.91 12.40 2.36
C TYR A 605 -11.51 11.40 1.38
N GLY A 606 -12.32 10.49 1.91
CA GLY A 606 -13.21 9.67 1.10
C GLY A 606 -14.33 10.52 0.48
N TRP A 607 -14.80 10.17 -0.71
CA TRP A 607 -15.83 10.98 -1.39
C TRP A 607 -17.15 11.02 -0.61
N GLY A 608 -17.52 9.91 0.05
CA GLY A 608 -18.69 9.89 0.93
C GLY A 608 -18.58 10.89 2.09
N TYR A 609 -17.38 11.11 2.62
CA TYR A 609 -17.14 12.14 3.64
C TYR A 609 -17.26 13.55 3.05
N ILE A 610 -16.74 13.80 1.85
CA ILE A 610 -16.92 15.08 1.14
C ILE A 610 -18.42 15.37 0.90
N GLN A 611 -19.19 14.36 0.48
CA GLN A 611 -20.64 14.48 0.31
C GLN A 611 -21.34 14.78 1.64
N GLN A 612 -20.94 14.14 2.73
CA GLN A 612 -21.48 14.39 4.06
C GLN A 612 -21.19 15.83 4.54
N LEU A 613 -19.97 16.33 4.31
CA LEU A 613 -19.59 17.70 4.62
C LEU A 613 -20.44 18.70 3.83
N ALA A 614 -20.57 18.49 2.51
CA ALA A 614 -21.39 19.33 1.65
C ALA A 614 -22.88 19.35 2.07
N ALA A 615 -23.46 18.18 2.33
CA ALA A 615 -24.85 18.06 2.79
C ALA A 615 -25.06 18.75 4.15
N THR A 616 -24.10 18.59 5.05
CA THR A 616 -24.13 19.26 6.37
C THR A 616 -24.02 20.77 6.23
N ALA A 617 -23.14 21.26 5.36
CA ALA A 617 -22.98 22.69 5.12
C ALA A 617 -24.27 23.33 4.61
N ILE A 618 -24.95 22.68 3.65
CA ILE A 618 -26.26 23.13 3.16
C ILE A 618 -27.28 23.12 4.31
N ARG A 619 -27.29 22.09 5.15
CA ARG A 619 -28.24 21.94 6.26
C ARG A 619 -28.05 22.99 7.36
N ILE A 620 -26.82 23.39 7.68
CA ILE A 620 -26.53 24.33 8.76
C ILE A 620 -26.28 25.76 8.29
N ALA A 621 -26.27 26.01 6.97
CA ALA A 621 -26.15 27.34 6.40
C ALA A 621 -27.23 28.29 6.97
N PRO A 622 -26.88 29.58 7.19
CA PRO A 622 -27.84 30.60 7.62
C PRO A 622 -29.08 30.64 6.72
N GLU A 623 -30.24 30.98 7.29
CA GLU A 623 -31.52 30.95 6.56
C GLU A 623 -31.52 31.88 5.36
N GLU A 624 -30.89 33.04 5.48
CA GLU A 624 -30.71 34.02 4.41
C GLU A 624 -29.86 33.51 3.24
N GLU A 625 -28.92 32.59 3.48
CA GLU A 625 -28.03 32.00 2.48
C GLU A 625 -28.52 30.63 1.96
N LYS A 626 -29.60 30.10 2.53
CA LYS A 626 -30.07 28.73 2.25
C LYS A 626 -30.37 28.48 0.78
N ALA A 627 -30.92 29.48 0.09
CA ALA A 627 -31.21 29.42 -1.34
C ALA A 627 -29.91 29.30 -2.16
N ASN A 628 -28.88 30.06 -1.80
CA ASN A 628 -27.59 30.06 -2.49
C ASN A 628 -26.88 28.71 -2.32
N TYR A 629 -26.85 28.16 -1.10
CA TYR A 629 -26.28 26.83 -0.85
C TYR A 629 -27.00 25.72 -1.62
N ASN A 630 -28.33 25.77 -1.70
CA ASN A 630 -29.11 24.78 -2.46
C ASN A 630 -28.92 24.90 -3.98
N ALA A 631 -28.60 26.09 -4.50
CA ALA A 631 -28.31 26.31 -5.91
C ALA A 631 -26.83 26.09 -6.29
N SER A 632 -25.95 25.89 -5.30
CA SER A 632 -24.51 25.71 -5.52
C SER A 632 -24.13 24.29 -5.97
N GLY A 633 -22.89 24.14 -6.47
CA GLY A 633 -22.29 22.85 -6.80
C GLY A 633 -22.22 21.86 -5.63
N LEU A 634 -22.30 22.32 -4.37
CA LEU A 634 -22.45 21.41 -3.22
C LEU A 634 -23.70 20.52 -3.36
N ARG A 635 -24.81 21.10 -3.85
CA ARG A 635 -26.05 20.35 -4.05
C ARG A 635 -26.00 19.55 -5.35
N THR A 636 -25.77 20.22 -6.46
CA THR A 636 -25.95 19.65 -7.80
C THR A 636 -24.86 18.65 -8.17
N ASP A 637 -23.61 18.97 -7.84
CA ASP A 637 -22.46 18.27 -8.40
C ASP A 637 -21.87 17.24 -7.41
N ILE A 638 -21.98 17.51 -6.10
CA ILE A 638 -21.42 16.67 -5.04
C ILE A 638 -22.49 15.79 -4.38
N THR A 639 -23.55 16.36 -3.80
CA THR A 639 -24.48 15.59 -2.95
C THR A 639 -25.57 14.83 -3.72
N GLN A 640 -26.06 15.34 -4.84
CA GLN A 640 -27.10 14.67 -5.63
C GLN A 640 -26.54 13.68 -6.68
N ASN A 641 -25.23 13.58 -6.80
CA ASN A 641 -24.58 12.80 -7.84
C ASN A 641 -24.20 11.39 -7.35
N GLY A 642 -25.14 10.45 -7.43
CA GLY A 642 -24.95 9.08 -6.92
C GLY A 642 -24.08 8.17 -7.79
N ILE A 643 -23.80 8.54 -9.04
CA ILE A 643 -23.08 7.65 -9.98
C ILE A 643 -21.64 7.38 -9.54
N ILE A 644 -21.00 8.34 -8.87
CA ILE A 644 -19.62 8.25 -8.37
C ILE A 644 -19.44 7.14 -7.33
N THR A 645 -20.47 6.86 -6.51
CA THR A 645 -20.45 5.77 -5.54
C THR A 645 -20.92 4.47 -6.16
N GLN A 646 -21.91 4.52 -7.05
CA GLN A 646 -22.48 3.34 -7.71
C GLN A 646 -21.50 2.69 -8.69
N ARG A 647 -20.59 3.46 -9.28
CA ARG A 647 -19.61 2.98 -10.26
C ARG A 647 -18.22 2.71 -9.67
N SER A 648 -18.10 2.63 -8.34
CA SER A 648 -16.84 2.37 -7.64
C SER A 648 -16.86 1.00 -6.97
N ALA A 649 -15.79 0.22 -7.13
CA ALA A 649 -15.57 -1.07 -6.47
C ALA A 649 -15.07 -0.95 -5.02
N SER A 650 -14.68 0.25 -4.60
CA SER A 650 -14.12 0.53 -3.28
C SER A 650 -14.48 1.94 -2.83
N THR A 651 -14.17 2.32 -1.59
CA THR A 651 -14.33 3.69 -1.11
C THR A 651 -13.29 4.60 -1.80
N PRO A 652 -13.71 5.48 -2.74
CA PRO A 652 -12.78 6.34 -3.44
C PRO A 652 -12.38 7.54 -2.57
N GLY A 653 -11.23 8.13 -2.85
CA GLY A 653 -10.68 9.21 -2.04
C GLY A 653 -9.74 10.14 -2.79
N VAL A 654 -9.43 11.26 -2.16
CA VAL A 654 -8.49 12.28 -2.66
C VAL A 654 -7.55 12.75 -1.54
N ASN A 655 -6.34 13.11 -1.92
CA ASN A 655 -5.36 13.76 -1.08
C ASN A 655 -5.73 15.23 -0.90
N VAL A 656 -6.26 15.61 0.26
CA VAL A 656 -6.83 16.94 0.47
C VAL A 656 -5.84 17.94 1.07
N ARG A 657 -4.70 17.46 1.58
CA ARG A 657 -3.82 18.26 2.44
C ARG A 657 -2.35 18.05 2.08
N ASP A 658 -1.75 19.09 1.50
CA ASP A 658 -0.30 19.15 1.25
C ASP A 658 0.46 19.26 2.57
N GLY A 659 1.54 18.49 2.73
CA GLY A 659 2.58 18.80 3.72
C GLY A 659 3.61 19.77 3.12
N LEU A 660 4.18 20.66 3.95
CA LEU A 660 5.15 21.66 3.52
C LEU A 660 6.43 21.56 4.36
N ALA A 661 7.58 21.73 3.72
CA ALA A 661 8.87 21.77 4.40
C ALA A 661 9.03 23.06 5.21
N ILE A 662 9.69 22.96 6.37
CA ILE A 662 9.96 24.11 7.23
C ILE A 662 11.01 25.00 6.56
N GLY A 663 10.71 26.28 6.41
CA GLY A 663 11.63 27.26 5.84
C GLY A 663 11.78 27.18 4.32
N ASP A 664 10.94 26.40 3.64
CA ASP A 664 10.87 26.37 2.18
C ASP A 664 9.83 27.39 1.68
N GLU A 665 10.31 28.42 0.98
CA GLU A 665 9.50 29.48 0.38
C GLU A 665 9.00 29.13 -1.03
N SER A 666 9.44 28.01 -1.63
CA SER A 666 9.03 27.60 -2.97
C SER A 666 7.54 27.27 -3.05
N GLY A 667 6.92 26.89 -1.93
CA GLY A 667 5.53 26.45 -1.90
C GLY A 667 5.31 25.06 -2.52
N VAL A 668 6.37 24.31 -2.82
CA VAL A 668 6.30 22.93 -3.32
C VAL A 668 5.81 22.01 -2.20
N ALA A 669 4.77 21.24 -2.47
CA ALA A 669 4.28 20.23 -1.53
C ALA A 669 5.32 19.12 -1.35
N LEU A 670 5.47 18.61 -0.12
CA LEU A 670 6.39 17.51 0.22
C LEU A 670 6.20 16.29 -0.68
N GLN A 671 4.97 16.05 -1.18
CA GLN A 671 4.67 15.06 -2.22
C GLN A 671 5.70 15.06 -3.35
N PHE A 672 6.12 16.25 -3.82
CA PHE A 672 7.01 16.39 -4.97
C PHE A 672 8.48 16.61 -4.61
N VAL A 673 8.86 16.41 -3.35
CA VAL A 673 10.24 16.55 -2.88
C VAL A 673 10.91 15.17 -2.81
N TYR A 674 11.98 14.98 -3.59
CA TYR A 674 12.78 13.76 -3.58
C TYR A 674 13.85 13.80 -2.49
N GLU A 675 13.88 12.77 -1.64
CA GLU A 675 14.77 12.74 -0.46
C GLU A 675 15.53 11.42 -0.37
N GLU A 676 16.83 11.47 -0.67
CA GLU A 676 17.71 10.31 -0.59
C GLU A 676 17.82 9.80 0.86
N ALA A 677 17.82 8.48 1.02
CA ALA A 677 18.21 7.86 2.29
C ALA A 677 19.69 8.12 2.60
N ASP A 678 20.03 8.25 3.88
CA ASP A 678 21.43 8.37 4.33
C ASP A 678 22.24 7.11 3.98
N CYS A 679 21.57 5.95 3.99
CA CYS A 679 22.14 4.66 3.65
C CYS A 679 21.16 3.81 2.84
N ARG A 680 21.69 3.06 1.87
CA ARG A 680 20.97 1.98 1.18
C ARG A 680 21.59 0.63 1.51
N LEU A 681 20.76 -0.38 1.78
CA LEU A 681 21.15 -1.77 1.94
C LEU A 681 20.34 -2.67 0.99
N TYR A 682 20.93 -3.74 0.47
CA TYR A 682 20.16 -4.76 -0.26
C TYR A 682 19.65 -5.84 0.70
N TYR A 683 18.49 -6.41 0.41
CA TYR A 683 18.05 -7.62 1.09
C TYR A 683 18.97 -8.79 0.75
N THR A 684 19.35 -9.58 1.76
CA THR A 684 20.01 -10.87 1.58
C THR A 684 19.00 -12.02 1.73
N PRO A 685 19.34 -13.25 1.33
CA PRO A 685 18.50 -14.42 1.55
C PRO A 685 18.06 -14.62 3.01
N GLU A 686 18.91 -14.29 3.98
CA GLU A 686 18.59 -14.37 5.41
C GLU A 686 17.55 -13.32 5.81
N MET A 687 17.72 -12.09 5.33
CA MET A 687 16.79 -10.99 5.58
C MET A 687 15.39 -11.25 5.02
N ALA A 688 15.29 -12.01 3.92
CA ALA A 688 14.02 -12.39 3.33
C ALA A 688 13.18 -13.33 4.24
N VAL A 689 13.77 -13.90 5.28
CA VAL A 689 13.12 -14.90 6.16
C VAL A 689 13.31 -14.65 7.66
N ASP A 690 14.03 -13.59 8.04
CA ASP A 690 14.33 -13.25 9.43
C ASP A 690 14.49 -11.73 9.63
N ALA A 691 13.53 -11.11 10.31
CA ALA A 691 13.52 -9.68 10.58
C ALA A 691 14.72 -9.25 11.45
N GLN A 692 15.20 -10.12 12.34
CA GLN A 692 16.40 -9.83 13.13
C GLN A 692 17.64 -9.64 12.26
N SER A 693 17.75 -10.35 11.13
CA SER A 693 18.86 -10.16 10.19
C SER A 693 18.82 -8.78 9.51
N ILE A 694 17.63 -8.22 9.26
CA ILE A 694 17.45 -6.84 8.80
C ILE A 694 17.94 -5.85 9.86
N TRP A 695 17.46 -6.01 11.10
CA TRP A 695 17.82 -5.11 12.21
C TRP A 695 19.31 -5.15 12.55
N LYS A 696 19.93 -6.33 12.50
CA LYS A 696 21.39 -6.50 12.67
C LYS A 696 22.19 -5.75 11.62
N ALA A 697 21.76 -5.81 10.35
CA ALA A 697 22.44 -5.10 9.27
C ALA A 697 22.27 -3.58 9.37
N ALA A 698 21.08 -3.11 9.76
CA ALA A 698 20.85 -1.70 10.04
C ALA A 698 21.72 -1.19 11.21
N ALA A 699 21.78 -1.94 12.31
CA ALA A 699 22.64 -1.61 13.44
C ALA A 699 24.13 -1.57 13.06
N ASP A 700 24.59 -2.52 12.24
CA ASP A 700 25.97 -2.55 11.75
C ASP A 700 26.29 -1.39 10.81
N ALA A 701 25.34 -0.95 9.97
CA ALA A 701 25.50 0.19 9.08
C ALA A 701 25.53 1.52 9.83
N GLN A 702 24.69 1.68 10.86
CA GLN A 702 24.59 2.93 11.62
C GLN A 702 25.68 3.06 12.68
N TRP A 703 25.94 2.01 13.47
CA TRP A 703 26.80 2.06 14.66
C TRP A 703 27.99 1.10 14.60
N GLY A 704 28.06 0.22 13.61
CA GLY A 704 29.16 -0.73 13.44
C GLY A 704 30.36 -0.14 12.71
N LYS A 705 31.52 -0.81 12.83
CA LYS A 705 32.73 -0.49 12.05
C LYS A 705 32.76 -1.18 10.67
N SER A 706 31.85 -2.14 10.44
CA SER A 706 31.87 -3.07 9.31
C SER A 706 30.67 -2.96 8.37
N GLY A 707 29.58 -2.27 8.77
CA GLY A 707 28.45 -2.05 7.88
C GLY A 707 28.82 -1.04 6.79
N LYS A 708 28.60 -1.42 5.53
CA LYS A 708 28.86 -0.54 4.38
C LYS A 708 27.54 -0.30 3.65
N CYS A 709 27.14 0.96 3.58
CA CYS A 709 26.07 1.38 2.68
C CYS A 709 26.49 1.13 1.24
N VAL A 710 25.51 0.85 0.37
CA VAL A 710 25.75 0.79 -1.08
C VAL A 710 26.30 2.15 -1.54
N SER A 711 27.47 2.16 -2.19
CA SER A 711 28.11 3.38 -2.68
C SER A 711 27.62 3.75 -4.09
N GLY A 712 27.02 4.92 -4.24
CA GLY A 712 26.54 5.44 -5.53
C GLY A 712 27.60 6.05 -6.46
N VAL A 713 28.85 6.16 -6.01
CA VAL A 713 29.95 6.74 -6.81
C VAL A 713 31.00 5.65 -7.06
N PRO A 714 31.35 5.33 -8.32
CA PRO A 714 32.55 4.54 -8.59
C PRO A 714 33.77 5.34 -8.14
N GLU A 715 34.62 4.77 -7.29
CA GLU A 715 35.88 5.42 -6.88
C GLU A 715 36.72 5.73 -8.13
N TYR A 716 37.32 6.92 -8.16
CA TYR A 716 38.15 7.37 -9.28
C TYR A 716 39.32 6.40 -9.48
N GLY A 717 39.28 5.59 -10.54
CA GLY A 717 40.28 4.56 -10.82
C GLY A 717 39.75 3.12 -10.87
N GLU A 718 38.50 2.87 -10.47
CA GLU A 718 37.84 1.61 -10.83
C GLU A 718 37.66 1.59 -12.36
N LYS A 719 38.24 0.58 -13.03
CA LYS A 719 37.83 0.24 -14.41
C LYS A 719 36.30 0.16 -14.41
N ARG A 720 35.64 0.57 -15.51
CA ARG A 720 34.21 0.30 -15.80
C ARG A 720 33.97 -1.21 -15.85
N ASN A 721 34.16 -1.91 -14.74
CA ASN A 721 34.05 -3.35 -14.61
C ASN A 721 32.60 -3.62 -14.26
N ILE A 722 31.94 -4.34 -15.17
CA ILE A 722 30.83 -5.28 -14.96
C ILE A 722 30.34 -5.23 -13.50
N GLN A 723 29.21 -4.56 -13.24
CA GLN A 723 28.59 -4.61 -11.93
C GLN A 723 28.42 -6.07 -11.53
N ASP A 724 29.04 -6.49 -10.43
CA ASP A 724 29.01 -7.89 -9.98
C ASP A 724 27.57 -8.20 -9.53
N ILE A 725 26.85 -8.97 -10.37
CA ILE A 725 25.45 -9.33 -10.14
C ILE A 725 25.39 -10.63 -9.34
N THR A 726 24.35 -10.80 -8.55
CA THR A 726 24.08 -12.09 -7.92
C THR A 726 23.77 -13.15 -8.98
N THR A 727 24.63 -14.16 -9.14
CA THR A 727 24.42 -15.25 -10.12
C THR A 727 23.91 -16.54 -9.49
N LYS A 728 24.04 -16.69 -8.17
CA LYS A 728 23.63 -17.85 -7.37
C LYS A 728 23.56 -17.46 -5.90
N LEU A 729 22.89 -18.27 -5.09
CA LEU A 729 22.89 -18.10 -3.63
C LEU A 729 23.84 -19.10 -2.98
N SER A 730 24.80 -18.59 -2.20
CA SER A 730 25.60 -19.44 -1.32
C SER A 730 24.72 -20.09 -0.25
N ARG A 731 25.10 -21.30 0.22
CA ARG A 731 24.43 -21.98 1.34
C ARG A 731 24.79 -21.29 2.66
N ARG A 732 24.25 -20.11 2.89
CA ARG A 732 24.18 -19.52 4.23
C ARG A 732 22.85 -19.95 4.83
N ARG A 733 22.89 -20.47 6.05
CA ARG A 733 21.72 -21.02 6.74
C ARG A 733 21.47 -20.25 8.00
N ILE A 734 20.20 -20.03 8.30
CA ILE A 734 19.79 -19.69 9.65
C ILE A 734 20.05 -20.91 10.53
N ASN A 735 20.85 -20.73 11.58
CA ASN A 735 21.17 -21.79 12.53
C ASN A 735 19.99 -22.02 13.48
N VAL A 736 19.13 -22.98 13.12
CA VAL A 736 18.00 -23.44 13.95
C VAL A 736 17.94 -24.97 13.97
N SER A 737 17.25 -25.53 14.96
CA SER A 737 16.98 -26.97 14.99
C SER A 737 16.13 -27.42 13.79
N ASN A 738 16.27 -28.67 13.35
CA ASN A 738 15.46 -29.21 12.24
C ASN A 738 13.95 -29.07 12.50
N ALA A 739 13.50 -29.28 13.73
CA ALA A 739 12.09 -29.14 14.11
C ALA A 739 11.61 -27.68 13.95
N MET A 740 12.42 -26.71 14.38
CA MET A 740 12.12 -25.29 14.18
C MET A 740 12.17 -24.88 12.71
N ALA A 741 13.11 -25.42 11.93
CA ALA A 741 13.22 -25.16 10.50
C ALA A 741 11.94 -25.58 9.76
N LEU A 742 11.42 -26.78 10.06
CA LEU A 742 10.14 -27.25 9.50
C LEU A 742 8.96 -26.36 9.88
N LYS A 743 8.88 -25.95 11.16
CA LYS A 743 7.81 -25.03 11.62
C LYS A 743 7.90 -23.67 10.93
N LYS A 744 9.12 -23.11 10.78
CA LYS A 744 9.34 -21.83 10.08
C LYS A 744 8.93 -21.93 8.62
N VAL A 745 9.36 -22.97 7.91
CA VAL A 745 8.96 -23.22 6.52
C VAL A 745 7.44 -23.30 6.39
N ALA A 746 6.77 -24.08 7.25
CA ALA A 746 5.32 -24.22 7.21
C ALA A 746 4.63 -22.86 7.39
N ALA A 747 5.08 -22.05 8.36
CA ALA A 747 4.52 -20.71 8.56
C ALA A 747 4.71 -19.78 7.34
N PHE A 748 5.83 -19.88 6.62
CA PHE A 748 6.03 -19.16 5.36
C PHE A 748 5.13 -19.71 4.24
N GLU A 749 5.04 -21.03 4.08
CA GLU A 749 4.20 -21.66 3.06
C GLU A 749 2.70 -21.38 3.30
N ASP A 750 2.26 -21.32 4.56
CA ASP A 750 0.89 -20.94 4.94
C ASP A 750 0.58 -19.49 4.53
N SER A 751 1.58 -18.59 4.60
CA SER A 751 1.41 -17.20 4.15
C SER A 751 1.22 -17.07 2.63
N PHE A 752 1.49 -18.10 1.82
CA PHE A 752 1.30 -18.04 0.37
C PHE A 752 -0.16 -18.03 -0.05
N ALA A 753 -1.08 -18.38 0.86
CA ALA A 753 -2.51 -18.22 0.67
C ALA A 753 -3.02 -16.83 1.07
N LEU A 754 -2.13 -15.94 1.56
CA LEU A 754 -2.51 -14.61 1.98
C LEU A 754 -2.86 -13.75 0.76
N GLU A 755 -4.08 -13.23 0.78
CA GLU A 755 -4.65 -12.38 -0.24
C GLU A 755 -4.96 -11.01 0.36
N THR A 756 -4.83 -9.94 -0.43
CA THR A 756 -5.23 -8.61 0.01
C THR A 756 -6.76 -8.53 0.07
N GLU A 757 -7.27 -8.31 1.28
CA GLU A 757 -8.69 -8.14 1.63
C GLU A 757 -8.76 -7.04 2.71
N CYS A 758 -8.31 -5.84 2.34
CA CYS A 758 -8.14 -4.75 3.27
C CYS A 758 -9.49 -4.09 3.59
N GLN A 759 -10.06 -4.43 4.74
CA GLN A 759 -11.28 -3.82 5.30
C GLN A 759 -10.97 -2.63 6.22
N TRP A 760 -9.69 -2.24 6.32
CA TRP A 760 -9.27 -1.09 7.11
C TRP A 760 -9.70 0.22 6.46
N GLU A 761 -10.46 1.01 7.21
CA GLU A 761 -10.99 2.30 6.79
C GLU A 761 -10.78 3.30 7.93
N THR A 762 -9.79 4.19 7.78
CA THR A 762 -9.59 5.34 8.67
C THR A 762 -8.94 6.49 7.91
N ASP A 763 -9.13 7.70 8.42
CA ASP A 763 -8.53 8.91 7.85
C ASP A 763 -6.99 8.82 7.91
N GLY A 764 -6.35 9.11 6.79
CA GLY A 764 -4.90 9.05 6.64
C GLY A 764 -4.34 7.65 6.38
N PHE A 765 -5.16 6.60 6.21
CA PHE A 765 -4.64 5.28 5.82
C PHE A 765 -4.63 5.09 4.30
N MET A 766 -3.46 4.74 3.76
CA MET A 766 -3.30 4.33 2.37
C MET A 766 -3.58 2.83 2.21
N ARG A 767 -4.68 2.50 1.53
CA ARG A 767 -5.06 1.10 1.25
C ARG A 767 -4.11 0.45 0.23
N PRO A 768 -3.67 -0.80 0.46
CA PRO A 768 -2.75 -1.54 -0.41
C PRO A 768 -3.34 -1.93 -1.78
#